data_AF-A0A536LIQ2-F1
#
_entry.id   AF-A0A536LIQ2-F1
#
_cell.length_a   1.000
_cell.length_b   1.000
_cell.length_c   1.000
_cell.angle_alpha   90.00
_cell.angle_beta   90.00
_cell.angle_gamma   90.00
#
_symmetry.space_group_name_H-M   'P 1'
#
loop_
_entity.id
_entity.type
_entity.pdbx_description
1 polymer ?
#
loop_
_entity_poly.entity_id
_entity_poly.type
_entity_poly.pdbx_seq_one_letter_code
_entity_poly.pdbx_strand_id
1 'polypeptide(L)'
;MSKFFNRYTTALPLLSLVAFALAVTGGSQPTYAHHLCGNTGSPYGAFDIQTYEAADYRNVYARTMELAGWNRLFPEYPTFAPPAMETGDRGAGSGSLMGPYIPPVLLKSIAWIESGWAQASYDPPVQYGQIGPVLSSHDCGYGIMQVTSGMQNVSGVPTLDQAMIGGHYAFNIARGARILAEKWNGAPEYRPIVGTRNPTVIEDWYYALWGYNGFAFKNHPLNPDYAWPRPAYDCGSARSYPYQELILGCAQNPPARGGSQLWNSQPVTLPNLSDPAFYDHLKLENWNPCSSNLQCAAMDIPTPNPAHQDPSGTDLNRGQVLGSPSLGLSTSNVVLSAVPGSQSPPARIDVLNRGSGLLSWRATSTAAWLKVSPYQGVALGADLGPYNGSFAIQADTASLLPGTYTAQVVLESGYATGVPARINVTLNFGDGAVMRLPDGSVYVLQSGLARHVPDGATFEAYGFSWASVLAVPQDWLTGKTRGQDLPSVLADGRLIRGPDGGTYAMQAGRKRWITGPAAFAACGYGWDSVSSVSGPTVGQIPNGAFLGGAPCPQPSFPDGTLLRTSDGGIWVTVGNGRRWVTSGQAMWDCFYQWGNVNGLGDSLVTQRPIFPNVESCKNEGSILRRADGSVYLVRGGLNHHVPNGPTFEANGLDWTRATPVDGFWLPVGDPLLDVLMNGRLLHASGKVYVMDGGVRRWVASAAVFNACGYNWGAISNISAGTLSTVPEGPPLQSPPCPALTLPIGTLLRGSDTAVWTTLGPNRKWVMSPEAIADCGYNGGNVQFVPDGLLAAMPAIGAVQGCTTERSLVLTRDGRVSVVRSGLRRWVPNPATLEANGLSWGSLAPMADGRLWEGRPLIDALGTGMLVRSPEGAVYVMQSGAKRHVPSPAVMDSCGYGWDAVVTYSAATIAAIPDGLPLSTPPCPKPSFTNGTLLWTSDGGIWAVQSGQRRWVASPAMFGACGYLPGNVDRLADSTIFALPRGPDLSSPPCP
;
A
#
# COMPACT_ATOMS: atom_id res chain seq x y z
N MET A 1 -24.46 6.24 42.22
CA MET A 1 -23.34 5.59 41.51
C MET A 1 -22.45 6.68 40.94
N SER A 2 -21.20 6.72 41.41
CA SER A 2 -20.10 7.50 40.84
C SER A 2 -19.80 6.99 39.42
N LYS A 3 -19.29 7.75 38.45
CA LYS A 3 -18.39 8.90 38.46
C LYS A 3 -18.74 9.85 37.31
N PHE A 4 -19.13 11.07 37.64
CA PHE A 4 -18.99 12.27 36.82
C PHE A 4 -18.96 13.41 37.82
N PHE A 5 -17.79 14.04 38.05
CA PHE A 5 -17.68 15.44 38.46
C PHE A 5 -16.20 15.88 38.63
N ASN A 6 -15.93 17.02 37.98
CA ASN A 6 -15.18 18.19 38.41
C ASN A 6 -13.66 18.32 38.20
N ARG A 7 -13.34 19.45 37.51
CA ARG A 7 -12.31 20.51 37.74
C ARG A 7 -11.76 21.01 36.39
N TYR A 8 -11.87 22.27 35.93
CA TYR A 8 -12.00 23.58 36.59
C TYR A 8 -12.70 24.63 35.69
N THR A 9 -13.60 25.41 36.29
CA THR A 9 -13.89 26.84 36.03
C THR A 9 -12.82 27.68 36.77
N THR A 10 -12.39 28.89 36.37
CA THR A 10 -13.12 30.17 36.40
C THR A 10 -12.26 31.30 35.78
N ALA A 11 -12.86 32.18 34.95
CA ALA A 11 -12.77 33.66 35.02
C ALA A 11 -13.56 34.34 33.86
N LEU A 12 -14.73 34.91 34.19
CA LEU A 12 -15.46 35.98 33.49
C LEU A 12 -14.96 37.36 34.02
N PRO A 13 -15.36 38.56 33.52
CA PRO A 13 -16.29 38.92 32.42
C PRO A 13 -15.80 40.08 31.49
N LEU A 14 -16.37 40.21 30.28
CA LEU A 14 -16.54 41.49 29.58
C LEU A 14 -17.66 41.34 28.52
N LEU A 15 -18.88 41.24 29.04
CA LEU A 15 -20.14 41.21 28.29
C LEU A 15 -21.03 42.32 28.85
N SER A 16 -20.75 43.57 28.46
CA SER A 16 -21.61 44.71 28.81
C SER A 16 -21.42 45.95 27.93
N LEU A 17 -20.82 45.86 26.73
CA LEU A 17 -20.57 47.06 25.90
C LEU A 17 -20.71 46.88 24.37
N VAL A 18 -21.49 45.89 23.90
CA VAL A 18 -21.83 45.78 22.46
C VAL A 18 -23.36 45.70 22.22
N ALA A 19 -24.17 45.65 23.28
CA ALA A 19 -25.63 45.65 23.17
C ALA A 19 -26.26 47.06 22.96
N PHE A 20 -25.45 48.08 22.65
CA PHE A 20 -25.93 49.47 22.50
C PHE A 20 -25.51 50.14 21.17
N ALA A 21 -25.35 49.35 20.11
CA ALA A 21 -25.17 49.85 18.73
C ALA A 21 -26.00 49.08 17.69
N LEU A 22 -27.13 48.50 18.10
CA LEU A 22 -28.07 47.74 17.24
C LEU A 22 -29.47 48.37 17.17
N ALA A 23 -29.57 49.67 17.47
CA ALA A 23 -30.73 50.47 17.13
C ALA A 23 -30.29 51.52 16.11
N VAL A 24 -31.10 51.72 15.06
CA VAL A 24 -30.90 52.60 13.90
C VAL A 24 -30.19 51.93 12.71
N THR A 25 -30.83 50.94 12.11
CA THR A 25 -31.34 50.96 10.71
C THR A 25 -32.06 49.63 10.47
N GLY A 26 -33.37 49.70 10.21
CA GLY A 26 -34.21 48.51 10.03
C GLY A 26 -33.92 47.79 8.72
N GLY A 27 -33.70 46.49 8.81
CA GLY A 27 -33.63 45.55 7.70
C GLY A 27 -33.29 44.18 8.26
N SER A 28 -34.27 43.29 8.38
CA SER A 28 -34.03 41.88 8.75
C SER A 28 -33.14 41.25 7.66
N GLN A 29 -31.87 41.01 8.00
CA GLN A 29 -30.93 40.29 7.15
C GLN A 29 -31.12 38.79 7.35
N PRO A 30 -31.32 37.98 6.28
CA PRO A 30 -31.34 36.53 6.40
C PRO A 30 -29.91 36.02 6.59
N THR A 31 -29.67 35.37 7.72
CA THR A 31 -28.48 34.55 7.98
C THR A 31 -28.51 33.29 7.10
N TYR A 32 -27.33 32.79 6.71
CA TYR A 32 -27.11 31.44 6.13
C TYR A 32 -27.87 30.33 6.90
N ALA A 33 -29.12 30.08 6.53
CA ALA A 33 -29.97 29.10 7.21
C ALA A 33 -30.64 28.18 6.19
N HIS A 34 -29.87 27.38 5.44
CA HIS A 34 -30.38 26.35 4.50
C HIS A 34 -31.06 25.14 5.19
N HIS A 35 -31.50 25.30 6.44
CA HIS A 35 -31.99 24.24 7.32
C HIS A 35 -33.27 23.54 6.84
N LEU A 36 -33.99 24.09 5.86
CA LEU A 36 -35.22 23.49 5.31
C LEU A 36 -35.05 22.96 3.88
N CYS A 37 -33.87 23.06 3.26
CA CYS A 37 -33.64 22.54 1.90
C CYS A 37 -33.91 21.03 1.77
N GLY A 38 -33.66 20.26 2.83
CA GLY A 38 -34.02 18.83 2.86
C GLY A 38 -35.52 18.58 2.70
N ASN A 39 -36.37 19.48 3.22
CA ASN A 39 -37.83 19.38 3.16
C ASN A 39 -38.39 19.79 1.79
N THR A 40 -37.58 20.43 0.93
CA THR A 40 -37.96 20.84 -0.43
C THR A 40 -37.41 19.92 -1.52
N GLY A 41 -36.93 18.72 -1.13
CA GLY A 41 -36.40 17.72 -2.06
C GLY A 41 -34.95 17.96 -2.47
N SER A 42 -34.19 18.75 -1.70
CA SER A 42 -32.76 19.02 -1.92
C SER A 42 -31.90 18.34 -0.84
N PRO A 43 -31.72 16.99 -0.87
CA PRO A 43 -30.96 16.27 0.13
C PRO A 43 -29.47 16.65 0.20
N TYR A 44 -28.91 17.24 -0.87
CA TYR A 44 -27.53 17.75 -0.91
C TYR A 44 -27.40 19.22 -0.49
N GLY A 45 -28.45 19.83 0.08
CA GLY A 45 -28.47 21.24 0.47
C GLY A 45 -28.58 22.19 -0.72
N ALA A 46 -28.29 23.48 -0.50
CA ALA A 46 -28.31 24.47 -1.57
C ALA A 46 -27.14 24.27 -2.56
N PHE A 47 -27.33 24.65 -3.83
CA PHE A 47 -26.24 24.74 -4.79
C PHE A 47 -25.38 25.98 -4.48
N ASP A 48 -24.05 25.81 -4.59
CA ASP A 48 -23.11 26.93 -4.57
C ASP A 48 -22.94 27.48 -6.01
N ILE A 49 -23.87 28.38 -6.38
CA ILE A 49 -23.91 29.01 -7.71
C ILE A 49 -23.33 30.41 -7.65
N GLN A 50 -22.44 30.76 -8.59
CA GLN A 50 -21.93 32.12 -8.72
C GLN A 50 -22.79 32.92 -9.70
N THR A 51 -22.99 34.19 -9.39
CA THR A 51 -23.74 35.13 -10.22
C THR A 51 -23.07 36.50 -10.23
N TYR A 52 -23.49 37.35 -11.17
CA TYR A 52 -23.19 38.77 -11.18
C TYR A 52 -24.37 39.56 -10.66
N GLU A 53 -24.11 40.46 -9.71
CA GLU A 53 -25.07 41.45 -9.25
C GLU A 53 -24.94 42.70 -10.11
N ALA A 54 -25.97 43.04 -10.90
CA ALA A 54 -25.83 44.06 -11.94
C ALA A 54 -25.46 45.44 -11.39
N ALA A 55 -24.42 46.08 -11.93
CA ALA A 55 -24.04 47.44 -11.50
C ALA A 55 -25.17 48.46 -11.74
N ASP A 56 -25.76 48.44 -12.94
CA ASP A 56 -26.96 49.22 -13.30
C ASP A 56 -28.24 48.44 -12.99
N TYR A 57 -28.38 47.95 -11.76
CA TYR A 57 -29.49 47.09 -11.34
C TYR A 57 -30.86 47.71 -11.62
N ARG A 58 -31.00 49.04 -11.49
CA ARG A 58 -32.28 49.73 -11.70
C ARG A 58 -32.80 49.53 -13.11
N ASN A 59 -31.99 49.86 -14.10
CA ASN A 59 -32.42 49.77 -15.49
C ASN A 59 -32.42 48.31 -15.94
N VAL A 60 -31.39 47.56 -15.61
CA VAL A 60 -31.22 46.18 -16.09
C VAL A 60 -32.33 45.28 -15.55
N TYR A 61 -32.61 45.29 -14.24
CA TYR A 61 -33.67 44.43 -13.69
C TYR A 61 -35.05 44.90 -14.11
N ALA A 62 -35.34 46.21 -14.10
CA ALA A 62 -36.63 46.73 -14.56
C ALA A 62 -36.92 46.35 -16.01
N ARG A 63 -35.96 46.57 -16.93
CA ARG A 63 -36.09 46.18 -18.35
C ARG A 63 -36.23 44.66 -18.52
N THR A 64 -35.50 43.89 -17.71
CA THR A 64 -35.59 42.43 -17.76
C THR A 64 -36.98 41.95 -17.36
N MET A 65 -37.58 42.53 -16.33
CA MET A 65 -38.95 42.20 -15.91
C MET A 65 -40.00 42.66 -16.93
N GLU A 66 -39.81 43.79 -17.60
CA GLU A 66 -40.65 44.21 -18.73
C GLU A 66 -40.57 43.21 -19.89
N LEU A 67 -39.36 42.82 -20.30
CA LEU A 67 -39.16 41.81 -21.34
C LEU A 67 -39.75 40.44 -20.95
N ALA A 68 -39.65 40.06 -19.68
CA ALA A 68 -40.21 38.82 -19.16
C ALA A 68 -41.75 38.82 -19.22
N GLY A 69 -42.37 39.94 -18.85
CA GLY A 69 -43.82 40.12 -18.91
C GLY A 69 -44.39 39.90 -20.30
N TRP A 70 -43.63 40.24 -21.34
CA TRP A 70 -43.99 40.04 -22.74
C TRP A 70 -43.44 38.75 -23.39
N ASN A 71 -42.85 37.83 -22.61
CA ASN A 71 -42.18 36.62 -23.09
C ASN A 71 -41.11 36.89 -24.18
N ARG A 72 -40.30 37.94 -23.99
CA ARG A 72 -39.27 38.36 -24.96
C ARG A 72 -37.84 38.05 -24.54
N LEU A 73 -37.64 37.45 -23.37
CA LEU A 73 -36.30 37.02 -22.93
C LEU A 73 -35.88 35.74 -23.64
N PHE A 74 -36.66 34.67 -23.49
CA PHE A 74 -36.30 33.31 -23.91
C PHE A 74 -37.48 32.52 -24.50
N PRO A 75 -38.23 33.08 -25.47
CA PRO A 75 -39.40 32.40 -26.05
C PRO A 75 -39.04 31.05 -26.70
N GLU A 76 -37.79 30.87 -27.10
CA GLU A 76 -37.27 29.63 -27.68
C GLU A 76 -37.03 28.50 -26.68
N TYR A 77 -37.04 28.79 -25.37
CA TYR A 77 -36.73 27.81 -24.33
C TYR A 77 -37.98 27.44 -23.50
N PRO A 78 -38.53 26.22 -23.69
CA PRO A 78 -39.73 25.79 -22.98
C PRO A 78 -39.59 25.67 -21.46
N THR A 79 -38.41 25.79 -20.84
CA THR A 79 -38.29 25.86 -19.37
C THR A 79 -38.53 27.29 -18.84
N PHE A 80 -38.36 28.31 -19.69
CA PHE A 80 -38.29 29.73 -19.32
C PHE A 80 -39.40 30.58 -19.94
N ALA A 81 -39.91 30.21 -21.11
CA ALA A 81 -41.01 30.93 -21.76
C ALA A 81 -42.33 30.75 -20.98
N PRO A 82 -43.05 31.81 -20.58
CA PRO A 82 -44.40 31.67 -20.07
C PRO A 82 -45.34 31.02 -21.10
N PRO A 83 -46.24 30.11 -20.69
CA PRO A 83 -47.24 29.54 -21.59
C PRO A 83 -48.27 30.59 -22.05
N ALA A 84 -49.10 30.24 -23.04
CA ALA A 84 -50.26 31.06 -23.42
C ALA A 84 -51.20 31.24 -22.20
N MET A 85 -51.80 32.42 -22.07
CA MET A 85 -52.63 32.78 -20.92
C MET A 85 -54.08 32.33 -21.13
N GLU A 86 -54.63 31.57 -20.20
CA GLU A 86 -56.06 31.22 -20.24
C GLU A 86 -56.91 32.39 -19.73
N THR A 87 -57.96 32.74 -20.47
CA THR A 87 -58.93 33.78 -20.12
C THR A 87 -60.36 33.26 -20.31
N GLY A 88 -61.35 33.96 -19.78
CA GLY A 88 -62.76 33.59 -19.76
C GLY A 88 -63.24 33.18 -18.38
N ASP A 89 -64.56 33.16 -18.23
CA ASP A 89 -65.26 32.75 -16.99
C ASP A 89 -65.04 31.26 -16.67
N ARG A 90 -65.62 30.77 -15.57
CA ARG A 90 -65.56 29.34 -15.17
C ARG A 90 -66.42 28.43 -16.05
N GLY A 91 -67.36 28.96 -16.83
CA GLY A 91 -68.29 28.17 -17.62
C GLY A 91 -67.58 27.26 -18.62
N ALA A 92 -68.05 26.01 -18.77
CA ALA A 92 -67.49 25.08 -19.74
C ALA A 92 -67.50 25.68 -21.17
N GLY A 93 -66.35 25.69 -21.84
CA GLY A 93 -66.20 26.27 -23.18
C GLY A 93 -66.12 27.80 -23.25
N SER A 94 -66.10 28.51 -22.12
CA SER A 94 -65.91 29.96 -22.08
C SER A 94 -64.43 30.40 -22.15
N GLY A 95 -63.52 29.43 -22.04
CA GLY A 95 -62.07 29.66 -22.07
C GLY A 95 -61.54 30.05 -23.46
N SER A 96 -60.69 31.07 -23.55
CA SER A 96 -59.86 31.36 -24.73
C SER A 96 -58.40 31.54 -24.33
N LEU A 97 -57.49 31.41 -25.30
CA LEU A 97 -56.06 31.60 -25.09
C LEU A 97 -55.60 32.94 -25.63
N MET A 98 -54.90 33.69 -24.80
CA MET A 98 -54.18 34.90 -25.19
C MET A 98 -52.68 34.63 -25.26
N GLY A 99 -51.97 35.45 -26.05
CA GLY A 99 -50.50 35.43 -26.05
C GLY A 99 -49.95 35.63 -24.63
N PRO A 100 -48.77 35.06 -24.31
CA PRO A 100 -48.17 35.21 -22.99
C PRO A 100 -47.98 36.68 -22.62
N TYR A 101 -48.66 37.12 -21.56
CA TYR A 101 -48.54 38.47 -21.01
C TYR A 101 -48.71 38.44 -19.50
N ILE A 102 -47.80 39.10 -18.79
CA ILE A 102 -47.87 39.36 -17.36
C ILE A 102 -47.59 40.84 -17.17
N PRO A 103 -48.44 41.60 -16.45
CA PRO A 103 -48.19 42.99 -16.11
C PRO A 103 -46.78 43.17 -15.50
N PRO A 104 -45.85 43.86 -16.18
CA PRO A 104 -44.48 44.01 -15.70
C PRO A 104 -44.34 44.56 -14.27
N VAL A 105 -45.25 45.41 -13.82
CA VAL A 105 -45.31 45.95 -12.46
C VAL A 105 -45.48 44.84 -11.42
N LEU A 106 -46.21 43.76 -11.73
CA LEU A 106 -46.36 42.63 -10.82
C LEU A 106 -45.05 41.87 -10.66
N LEU A 107 -44.30 41.67 -11.75
CA LEU A 107 -42.97 41.06 -11.69
C LEU A 107 -41.99 41.92 -10.89
N LYS A 108 -42.02 43.26 -11.08
CA LYS A 108 -41.24 44.24 -10.31
C LYS A 108 -41.54 44.16 -8.81
N SER A 109 -42.82 44.10 -8.46
CA SER A 109 -43.27 43.96 -7.07
C SER A 109 -42.89 42.61 -6.46
N ILE A 110 -43.05 41.49 -7.20
CA ILE A 110 -42.63 40.16 -6.75
C ILE A 110 -41.12 40.14 -6.50
N ALA A 111 -40.32 40.56 -7.47
CA ALA A 111 -38.86 40.64 -7.31
C ALA A 111 -38.45 41.47 -6.08
N TRP A 112 -39.19 42.54 -5.77
CA TRP A 112 -38.92 43.35 -4.58
C TRP A 112 -39.28 42.63 -3.29
N ILE A 113 -40.46 42.02 -3.21
CA ILE A 113 -40.87 41.28 -2.01
C ILE A 113 -39.99 40.05 -1.78
N GLU A 114 -39.64 39.34 -2.83
CA GLU A 114 -38.84 38.11 -2.77
C GLU A 114 -37.37 38.38 -2.43
N SER A 115 -36.74 39.37 -3.05
CA SER A 115 -35.29 39.58 -2.91
C SER A 115 -34.85 41.02 -2.69
N GLY A 116 -35.76 42.00 -2.73
CA GLY A 116 -35.42 43.41 -2.72
C GLY A 116 -34.67 43.85 -3.98
N TRP A 117 -34.89 43.17 -5.11
CA TRP A 117 -34.13 43.32 -6.38
C TRP A 117 -32.65 42.97 -6.22
N ALA A 118 -32.36 41.77 -5.71
CA ALA A 118 -31.01 41.21 -5.65
C ALA A 118 -30.99 39.80 -6.24
N GLN A 119 -30.03 39.55 -7.14
CA GLN A 119 -29.75 38.21 -7.66
C GLN A 119 -28.73 37.48 -6.78
N ALA A 120 -27.78 38.21 -6.20
CA ALA A 120 -26.67 37.73 -5.40
C ALA A 120 -26.94 37.84 -3.89
N SER A 121 -26.16 37.10 -3.11
CA SER A 121 -26.38 36.92 -1.68
C SER A 121 -26.21 38.22 -0.87
N TYR A 122 -26.99 38.31 0.21
CA TYR A 122 -26.81 39.29 1.27
C TYR A 122 -25.86 38.81 2.38
N ASP A 123 -25.57 37.51 2.41
CA ASP A 123 -24.63 36.87 3.34
C ASP A 123 -23.86 35.75 2.59
N PRO A 124 -22.55 35.89 2.31
CA PRO A 124 -21.82 37.14 2.44
C PRO A 124 -22.42 38.21 1.51
N PRO A 125 -22.39 39.49 1.89
CA PRO A 125 -22.98 40.55 1.10
C PRO A 125 -22.23 40.75 -0.22
N VAL A 126 -22.95 40.67 -1.34
CA VAL A 126 -22.45 40.98 -2.69
C VAL A 126 -22.97 42.35 -3.10
N GLN A 127 -22.07 43.28 -3.41
CA GLN A 127 -22.47 44.63 -3.84
C GLN A 127 -22.84 44.66 -5.33
N TYR A 128 -23.70 45.60 -5.73
CA TYR A 128 -23.96 45.86 -7.14
C TYR A 128 -22.66 46.12 -7.91
N GLY A 129 -22.50 45.44 -9.03
CA GLY A 129 -21.29 45.43 -9.86
C GLY A 129 -20.27 44.35 -9.49
N GLN A 130 -20.56 43.49 -8.50
CA GLN A 130 -19.65 42.42 -8.06
C GLN A 130 -20.15 41.03 -8.47
N ILE A 131 -19.23 40.08 -8.39
CA ILE A 131 -19.49 38.64 -8.55
C ILE A 131 -19.50 38.01 -7.17
N GLY A 132 -20.46 37.12 -6.93
CA GLY A 132 -20.54 36.38 -5.67
C GLY A 132 -21.56 35.26 -5.73
N PRO A 133 -21.84 34.60 -4.59
CA PRO A 133 -22.85 33.55 -4.52
C PRO A 133 -24.23 34.11 -4.85
N VAL A 134 -25.07 33.29 -5.48
CA VAL A 134 -26.48 33.60 -5.72
C VAL A 134 -27.22 33.74 -4.40
N LEU A 135 -28.20 34.65 -4.36
CA LEU A 135 -29.13 34.74 -3.25
C LEU A 135 -29.89 33.43 -3.11
N SER A 136 -29.85 32.82 -1.94
CA SER A 136 -30.63 31.61 -1.66
C SER A 136 -31.33 31.69 -0.30
N SER A 137 -32.60 31.33 -0.27
CA SER A 137 -33.42 31.31 0.95
C SER A 137 -33.28 29.99 1.72
N HIS A 138 -33.89 29.97 2.92
CA HIS A 138 -33.87 28.81 3.82
C HIS A 138 -34.52 27.55 3.25
N ASP A 139 -35.42 27.68 2.27
CA ASP A 139 -36.13 26.61 1.56
C ASP A 139 -35.54 26.31 0.17
N CYS A 140 -34.36 26.83 -0.14
CA CYS A 140 -33.68 26.67 -1.42
C CYS A 140 -34.41 27.35 -2.61
N GLY A 141 -35.00 28.52 -2.39
CA GLY A 141 -35.36 29.45 -3.47
C GLY A 141 -34.14 30.25 -3.91
N TYR A 142 -33.97 30.47 -5.22
CA TYR A 142 -32.76 31.09 -5.78
C TYR A 142 -33.04 32.41 -6.50
N GLY A 143 -32.15 33.38 -6.33
CA GLY A 143 -32.05 34.61 -7.12
C GLY A 143 -33.20 35.59 -6.95
N ILE A 144 -33.30 36.55 -7.86
CA ILE A 144 -34.17 37.72 -7.73
C ILE A 144 -35.66 37.43 -7.59
N MET A 145 -36.14 36.33 -8.16
CA MET A 145 -37.52 35.86 -8.08
C MET A 145 -37.73 34.73 -7.05
N GLN A 146 -36.70 34.35 -6.30
CA GLN A 146 -36.70 33.26 -5.33
C GLN A 146 -37.27 31.94 -5.90
N VAL A 147 -36.70 31.50 -7.01
CA VAL A 147 -37.18 30.31 -7.74
C VAL A 147 -36.82 29.03 -7.00
N THR A 148 -37.82 28.30 -6.50
CA THR A 148 -37.66 26.98 -5.86
C THR A 148 -38.02 25.82 -6.81
N SER A 149 -39.00 26.02 -7.70
CA SER A 149 -39.56 24.95 -8.55
C SER A 149 -38.62 24.54 -9.68
N GLY A 150 -38.08 23.32 -9.60
CA GLY A 150 -37.08 22.77 -10.54
C GLY A 150 -35.63 22.96 -10.08
N MET A 151 -35.42 23.58 -8.91
CA MET A 151 -34.10 23.85 -8.33
C MET A 151 -33.67 22.83 -7.28
N GLN A 152 -34.30 21.65 -7.24
CA GLN A 152 -33.97 20.59 -6.30
C GLN A 152 -32.54 20.06 -6.50
N ASN A 153 -31.73 20.08 -5.45
CA ASN A 153 -30.36 19.56 -5.47
C ASN A 153 -30.33 18.07 -5.05
N VAL A 154 -30.50 17.21 -6.04
CA VAL A 154 -30.57 15.74 -5.86
C VAL A 154 -29.26 15.01 -6.14
N SER A 155 -28.23 15.69 -6.66
CA SER A 155 -26.98 15.06 -7.10
C SER A 155 -25.71 15.80 -6.69
N GLY A 156 -25.81 17.02 -6.13
CA GLY A 156 -24.69 17.93 -5.92
C GLY A 156 -24.17 18.61 -7.18
N VAL A 157 -24.69 18.27 -8.37
CA VAL A 157 -24.26 18.84 -9.66
C VAL A 157 -25.46 19.49 -10.34
N PRO A 158 -25.48 20.82 -10.54
CA PRO A 158 -26.61 21.50 -11.16
C PRO A 158 -26.79 21.06 -12.62
N THR A 159 -28.04 21.00 -13.10
CA THR A 159 -28.34 20.92 -14.54
C THR A 159 -28.01 22.25 -15.24
N LEU A 160 -28.04 22.27 -16.58
CA LEU A 160 -27.83 23.51 -17.32
C LEU A 160 -28.86 24.58 -16.92
N ASP A 161 -30.14 24.21 -16.88
CA ASP A 161 -31.22 25.13 -16.48
C ASP A 161 -31.03 25.66 -15.05
N GLN A 162 -30.64 24.79 -14.10
CA GLN A 162 -30.38 25.21 -12.71
C GLN A 162 -29.18 26.17 -12.62
N ALA A 163 -28.11 25.91 -13.37
CA ALA A 163 -26.96 26.81 -13.46
C ALA A 163 -27.35 28.16 -14.08
N MET A 164 -28.22 28.19 -15.09
CA MET A 164 -28.73 29.44 -15.66
C MET A 164 -29.63 30.21 -14.69
N ILE A 165 -30.56 29.54 -14.00
CA ILE A 165 -31.48 30.17 -13.02
C ILE A 165 -30.70 30.84 -11.88
N GLY A 166 -29.67 30.17 -11.35
CA GLY A 166 -28.87 30.73 -10.28
C GLY A 166 -27.84 31.75 -10.77
N GLY A 167 -27.21 31.50 -11.91
CA GLY A 167 -26.07 32.27 -12.40
C GLY A 167 -26.42 33.48 -13.26
N HIS A 168 -27.68 33.64 -13.68
CA HIS A 168 -28.11 34.75 -14.54
C HIS A 168 -29.48 35.30 -14.14
N TYR A 169 -29.54 36.58 -13.78
CA TYR A 169 -30.78 37.26 -13.35
C TYR A 169 -31.91 37.14 -14.39
N ALA A 170 -31.64 37.26 -15.69
CA ALA A 170 -32.68 37.15 -16.70
C ALA A 170 -33.32 35.76 -16.80
N PHE A 171 -32.55 34.68 -16.63
CA PHE A 171 -33.11 33.33 -16.59
C PHE A 171 -33.92 33.11 -15.31
N ASN A 172 -33.46 33.68 -14.20
CA ASN A 172 -34.22 33.69 -12.95
C ASN A 172 -35.57 34.41 -13.09
N ILE A 173 -35.56 35.61 -13.66
CA ILE A 173 -36.76 36.42 -13.92
C ILE A 173 -37.71 35.73 -14.89
N ALA A 174 -37.19 35.19 -16.01
CA ALA A 174 -38.01 34.45 -16.97
C ALA A 174 -38.64 33.20 -16.31
N ARG A 175 -37.88 32.48 -15.48
CA ARG A 175 -38.41 31.32 -14.76
C ARG A 175 -39.48 31.71 -13.74
N GLY A 176 -39.29 32.81 -13.00
CA GLY A 176 -40.30 33.35 -12.10
C GLY A 176 -41.57 33.79 -12.84
N ALA A 177 -41.44 34.50 -13.96
CA ALA A 177 -42.56 34.88 -14.82
C ALA A 177 -43.33 33.66 -15.31
N ARG A 178 -42.62 32.63 -15.79
CA ARG A 178 -43.27 31.38 -16.20
C ARG A 178 -44.01 30.71 -15.04
N ILE A 179 -43.42 30.62 -13.85
CA ILE A 179 -44.08 30.04 -12.68
C ILE A 179 -45.37 30.80 -12.37
N LEU A 180 -45.35 32.13 -12.43
CA LEU A 180 -46.56 32.95 -12.20
C LEU A 180 -47.64 32.68 -13.25
N ALA A 181 -47.28 32.56 -14.53
CA ALA A 181 -48.23 32.16 -15.58
C ALA A 181 -48.77 30.73 -15.39
N GLU A 182 -47.97 29.80 -14.89
CA GLU A 182 -48.44 28.46 -14.49
C GLU A 182 -49.43 28.54 -13.31
N LYS A 183 -49.24 29.48 -12.37
CA LYS A 183 -50.22 29.71 -11.28
C LYS A 183 -51.53 30.29 -11.80
N TRP A 184 -51.45 31.20 -12.76
CA TRP A 184 -52.61 31.77 -13.44
C TRP A 184 -53.42 30.69 -14.17
N ASN A 185 -52.77 29.89 -15.02
CA ASN A 185 -53.43 28.80 -15.77
C ASN A 185 -53.86 27.63 -14.87
N GLY A 186 -53.54 27.66 -13.57
CA GLY A 186 -54.12 26.73 -12.60
C GLY A 186 -55.62 27.00 -12.34
N ALA A 187 -56.12 28.18 -12.71
CA ALA A 187 -57.53 28.55 -12.61
C ALA A 187 -58.21 28.43 -13.99
N PRO A 188 -59.48 28.00 -14.09
CA PRO A 188 -60.39 27.75 -12.98
C PRO A 188 -60.29 26.33 -12.40
N GLU A 189 -59.66 25.38 -13.09
CA GLU A 189 -59.67 23.95 -12.76
C GLU A 189 -59.26 23.64 -11.32
N TYR A 190 -58.18 24.27 -10.85
CA TYR A 190 -57.61 23.98 -9.54
C TYR A 190 -57.53 25.21 -8.63
N ARG A 191 -57.92 26.39 -9.12
CA ARG A 191 -57.81 27.67 -8.40
C ARG A 191 -59.03 28.55 -8.66
N PRO A 192 -59.36 29.49 -7.75
CA PRO A 192 -60.43 30.44 -7.98
C PRO A 192 -60.05 31.47 -9.05
N ILE A 193 -61.06 32.12 -9.63
CA ILE A 193 -60.87 33.18 -10.63
C ILE A 193 -61.28 34.55 -10.10
N VAL A 194 -60.70 35.59 -10.69
CA VAL A 194 -61.17 36.97 -10.56
C VAL A 194 -61.75 37.39 -11.90
N GLY A 195 -63.00 37.86 -11.88
CA GLY A 195 -63.72 38.28 -13.08
C GLY A 195 -63.65 37.23 -14.19
N THR A 196 -63.20 37.67 -15.37
CA THR A 196 -63.06 36.84 -16.57
C THR A 196 -61.62 36.35 -16.80
N ARG A 197 -60.73 36.44 -15.79
CA ARG A 197 -59.29 36.18 -15.96
C ARG A 197 -58.71 36.95 -17.15
N ASN A 198 -58.78 38.27 -17.16
CA ASN A 198 -58.13 39.07 -18.20
C ASN A 198 -56.68 39.37 -17.81
N PRO A 199 -55.66 38.77 -18.47
CA PRO A 199 -54.26 38.93 -18.07
C PRO A 199 -53.75 40.37 -18.20
N THR A 200 -54.46 41.24 -18.94
CA THR A 200 -54.12 42.67 -19.06
C THR A 200 -54.56 43.51 -17.85
N VAL A 201 -55.47 42.99 -17.03
CA VAL A 201 -56.01 43.65 -15.84
C VAL A 201 -55.19 43.25 -14.62
N ILE A 202 -54.62 44.22 -13.91
CA ILE A 202 -53.72 43.97 -12.76
C ILE A 202 -54.46 43.21 -11.65
N GLU A 203 -55.69 43.62 -11.34
CA GLU A 203 -56.48 43.05 -10.25
C GLU A 203 -56.87 41.59 -10.48
N ASP A 204 -56.99 41.15 -11.73
CA ASP A 204 -57.37 39.77 -12.06
C ASP A 204 -56.30 38.75 -11.65
N TRP A 205 -55.07 39.20 -11.39
CA TRP A 205 -53.95 38.36 -10.94
C TRP A 205 -54.01 37.97 -9.46
N TYR A 206 -54.97 38.46 -8.69
CA TYR A 206 -55.03 38.30 -7.22
C TYR A 206 -54.73 36.88 -6.72
N TYR A 207 -55.40 35.86 -7.29
CA TYR A 207 -55.21 34.46 -6.89
C TYR A 207 -53.91 33.84 -7.43
N ALA A 208 -53.45 34.26 -8.61
CA ALA A 208 -52.16 33.82 -9.14
C ALA A 208 -51.00 34.36 -8.28
N LEU A 209 -51.09 35.61 -7.82
CA LEU A 209 -50.15 36.22 -6.89
C LEU A 209 -50.15 35.49 -5.54
N TRP A 210 -51.32 35.20 -4.97
CA TRP A 210 -51.42 34.34 -3.79
C TRP A 210 -50.74 32.97 -4.05
N GLY A 211 -51.01 32.36 -5.21
CA GLY A 211 -50.42 31.10 -5.62
C GLY A 211 -48.90 31.12 -5.79
N TYR A 212 -48.29 32.28 -6.08
CA TYR A 212 -46.85 32.42 -6.30
C TYR A 212 -46.04 32.11 -5.02
N ASN A 213 -46.43 32.72 -3.90
CA ASN A 213 -45.85 32.44 -2.57
C ASN A 213 -46.43 31.17 -1.91
N GLY A 214 -47.38 30.52 -2.59
CA GLY A 214 -48.11 29.36 -2.10
C GLY A 214 -49.55 29.70 -1.77
N PHE A 215 -50.47 28.96 -2.38
CA PHE A 215 -51.91 29.05 -2.14
C PHE A 215 -52.26 28.40 -0.78
N ALA A 216 -51.87 29.08 0.30
CA ALA A 216 -51.98 28.60 1.68
C ALA A 216 -52.73 29.58 2.57
N PHE A 217 -53.31 29.08 3.67
CA PHE A 217 -54.13 29.87 4.59
C PHE A 217 -53.38 31.06 5.23
N LYS A 218 -52.05 30.95 5.38
CA LYS A 218 -51.24 32.07 5.86
C LYS A 218 -51.44 33.33 5.01
N ASN A 219 -51.63 33.18 3.70
CA ASN A 219 -51.84 34.27 2.75
C ASN A 219 -53.34 34.58 2.53
N HIS A 220 -54.22 34.06 3.38
CA HIS A 220 -55.66 34.28 3.26
C HIS A 220 -56.06 35.70 3.71
N PRO A 221 -56.90 36.45 2.96
CA PRO A 221 -57.26 37.84 3.31
C PRO A 221 -58.01 37.96 4.64
N LEU A 222 -58.82 36.95 4.99
CA LEU A 222 -59.50 36.84 6.28
C LEU A 222 -58.70 36.11 7.37
N ASN A 223 -57.38 35.90 7.17
CA ASN A 223 -56.54 35.33 8.23
C ASN A 223 -56.53 36.28 9.44
N PRO A 224 -56.91 35.83 10.65
CA PRO A 224 -56.97 36.67 11.85
C PRO A 224 -55.61 37.25 12.28
N ASP A 225 -54.49 36.70 11.80
CA ASP A 225 -53.15 37.27 12.03
C ASP A 225 -52.98 38.66 11.39
N TYR A 226 -53.83 39.02 10.42
CA TYR A 226 -53.83 40.31 9.76
C TYR A 226 -55.04 41.13 10.19
N ALA A 227 -54.80 42.20 10.95
CA ALA A 227 -55.85 43.12 11.39
C ALA A 227 -56.61 43.73 10.20
N TRP A 228 -57.91 43.96 10.38
CA TRP A 228 -58.79 44.62 9.40
C TRP A 228 -59.62 45.72 10.09
N PRO A 229 -59.86 46.90 9.47
CA PRO A 229 -59.33 47.35 8.18
C PRO A 229 -57.82 47.64 8.23
N ARG A 230 -57.12 47.39 7.11
CA ARG A 230 -55.69 47.70 6.95
C ARG A 230 -55.46 48.60 5.73
N PRO A 231 -54.54 49.58 5.82
CA PRO A 231 -54.19 50.42 4.69
C PRO A 231 -53.50 49.60 3.59
N ALA A 232 -53.46 50.13 2.36
CA ALA A 232 -52.64 49.54 1.31
C ALA A 232 -51.17 49.47 1.76
N TYR A 233 -50.50 48.36 1.45
CA TYR A 233 -49.09 48.20 1.81
C TYR A 233 -48.23 49.26 1.11
N ASP A 234 -47.35 49.91 1.87
CA ASP A 234 -46.50 51.03 1.44
C ASP A 234 -45.17 50.58 0.81
N CYS A 235 -44.96 49.26 0.69
CA CYS A 235 -43.74 48.66 0.17
C CYS A 235 -42.46 48.89 1.00
N GLY A 236 -42.60 49.33 2.26
CA GLY A 236 -41.47 49.62 3.17
C GLY A 236 -41.69 49.30 4.65
N SER A 237 -42.94 49.07 5.09
CA SER A 237 -43.32 48.73 6.47
C SER A 237 -43.21 47.23 6.79
N ALA A 238 -43.48 46.85 8.05
CA ALA A 238 -43.52 45.46 8.48
C ALA A 238 -44.50 44.63 7.65
N ARG A 239 -44.05 43.46 7.15
CA ARG A 239 -44.75 42.62 6.17
C ARG A 239 -45.95 41.82 6.74
N SER A 240 -46.73 42.40 7.65
CA SER A 240 -47.92 41.78 8.25
C SER A 240 -49.15 41.89 7.35
N TYR A 241 -49.04 41.39 6.11
CA TYR A 241 -50.08 41.39 5.10
C TYR A 241 -50.12 40.03 4.36
N PRO A 242 -51.27 39.63 3.80
CA PRO A 242 -51.33 38.58 2.79
C PRO A 242 -50.42 38.88 1.60
N TYR A 243 -49.80 37.84 1.02
CA TYR A 243 -48.79 38.02 -0.02
C TYR A 243 -49.27 38.84 -1.24
N GLN A 244 -50.45 38.55 -1.76
CA GLN A 244 -51.05 39.27 -2.88
C GLN A 244 -51.30 40.75 -2.56
N GLU A 245 -51.61 41.10 -1.32
CA GLU A 245 -51.74 42.50 -0.88
C GLU A 245 -50.38 43.20 -0.77
N LEU A 246 -49.30 42.47 -0.45
CA LEU A 246 -47.92 43.00 -0.51
C LEU A 246 -47.53 43.36 -1.95
N ILE A 247 -47.78 42.45 -2.91
CA ILE A 247 -47.43 42.67 -4.32
C ILE A 247 -48.20 43.86 -4.90
N LEU A 248 -49.52 43.87 -4.71
CA LEU A 248 -50.41 44.90 -5.22
C LEU A 248 -50.17 46.25 -4.55
N GLY A 249 -49.91 46.26 -3.24
CA GLY A 249 -49.49 47.47 -2.52
C GLY A 249 -48.16 48.03 -3.04
N CYS A 250 -47.17 47.18 -3.34
CA CYS A 250 -45.92 47.61 -3.97
C CYS A 250 -46.10 48.12 -5.42
N ALA A 251 -47.06 47.58 -6.16
CA ALA A 251 -47.36 48.08 -7.51
C ALA A 251 -47.86 49.53 -7.45
N GLN A 252 -48.69 49.85 -6.45
CA GLN A 252 -49.20 51.20 -6.20
C GLN A 252 -48.21 52.11 -5.48
N ASN A 253 -47.44 51.59 -4.53
CA ASN A 253 -46.52 52.34 -3.70
C ASN A 253 -45.09 51.82 -3.91
N PRO A 254 -44.44 52.10 -5.06
CA PRO A 254 -43.13 51.55 -5.36
C PRO A 254 -42.08 52.02 -4.35
N PRO A 255 -41.14 51.13 -3.97
CA PRO A 255 -40.10 51.44 -3.01
C PRO A 255 -39.09 52.40 -3.64
N ALA A 256 -38.50 53.25 -2.80
CA ALA A 256 -37.41 54.13 -3.18
C ALA A 256 -36.09 53.65 -2.59
N ARG A 257 -35.07 53.51 -3.44
CA ARG A 257 -33.66 53.41 -3.01
C ARG A 257 -32.95 54.72 -3.36
N GLY A 258 -31.99 55.18 -2.55
CA GLY A 258 -31.23 56.40 -2.87
C GLY A 258 -32.08 57.63 -3.23
N GLY A 259 -33.28 57.76 -2.65
CA GLY A 259 -34.21 58.88 -2.88
C GLY A 259 -35.04 58.82 -4.18
N SER A 260 -34.91 57.77 -5.01
CA SER A 260 -35.71 57.62 -6.25
C SER A 260 -36.47 56.30 -6.26
N GLN A 261 -37.74 56.35 -6.66
CA GLN A 261 -38.59 55.17 -6.87
C GLN A 261 -37.96 54.22 -7.90
N LEU A 262 -38.12 52.92 -7.70
CA LEU A 262 -37.59 51.90 -8.60
C LEU A 262 -38.44 51.74 -9.88
N TRP A 263 -39.73 52.05 -9.82
CA TRP A 263 -40.63 52.10 -10.97
C TRP A 263 -41.75 53.13 -10.75
N ASN A 264 -42.49 53.45 -11.81
CA ASN A 264 -43.63 54.36 -11.72
C ASN A 264 -44.81 53.68 -11.02
N SER A 265 -45.40 54.38 -10.05
CA SER A 265 -46.63 53.94 -9.34
C SER A 265 -47.76 53.60 -10.32
N GLN A 266 -48.41 52.46 -10.11
CA GLN A 266 -49.57 52.02 -10.88
C GLN A 266 -50.81 51.98 -9.98
N PRO A 267 -51.95 52.56 -10.38
CA PRO A 267 -53.17 52.46 -9.59
C PRO A 267 -53.61 51.00 -9.49
N VAL A 268 -54.08 50.60 -8.31
CA VAL A 268 -54.57 49.25 -8.02
C VAL A 268 -55.78 49.32 -7.10
N THR A 269 -56.75 48.44 -7.31
CA THR A 269 -57.90 48.26 -6.42
C THR A 269 -57.87 46.89 -5.75
N LEU A 270 -57.85 46.85 -4.41
CA LEU A 270 -57.97 45.60 -3.66
C LEU A 270 -59.44 45.16 -3.53
N PRO A 271 -59.73 43.85 -3.40
CA PRO A 271 -61.04 43.36 -2.99
C PRO A 271 -61.55 44.06 -1.73
N ASN A 272 -62.75 44.66 -1.81
CA ASN A 272 -63.33 45.36 -0.66
C ASN A 272 -63.96 44.36 0.30
N LEU A 273 -63.28 44.05 1.41
CA LEU A 273 -63.76 43.07 2.39
C LEU A 273 -64.96 43.54 3.23
N SER A 274 -65.43 44.79 3.05
CA SER A 274 -66.70 45.26 3.59
C SER A 274 -67.89 45.03 2.65
N ASP A 275 -67.64 44.61 1.41
CA ASP A 275 -68.66 44.28 0.41
C ASP A 275 -68.89 42.75 0.38
N PRO A 276 -70.14 42.28 0.59
CA PRO A 276 -70.49 40.85 0.51
C PRO A 276 -70.03 40.17 -0.78
N ALA A 277 -69.96 40.89 -1.91
CA ALA A 277 -69.49 40.35 -3.20
C ALA A 277 -68.02 39.88 -3.18
N PHE A 278 -67.25 40.28 -2.17
CA PHE A 278 -65.89 39.76 -1.93
C PHE A 278 -65.82 38.98 -0.62
N TYR A 279 -66.41 39.50 0.46
CA TYR A 279 -66.32 38.88 1.79
C TYR A 279 -66.91 37.47 1.84
N ASP A 280 -68.10 37.27 1.26
CA ASP A 280 -68.79 35.96 1.33
C ASP A 280 -68.02 34.87 0.57
N HIS A 281 -67.43 35.22 -0.56
CA HIS A 281 -66.61 34.31 -1.37
C HIS A 281 -65.28 33.91 -0.70
N LEU A 282 -64.76 34.76 0.18
CA LEU A 282 -63.52 34.50 0.92
C LEU A 282 -63.75 33.78 2.26
N LYS A 283 -64.98 33.40 2.63
CA LYS A 283 -65.22 32.68 3.89
C LYS A 283 -64.52 31.33 3.94
N LEU A 284 -64.21 30.89 5.16
CA LEU A 284 -63.59 29.57 5.42
C LEU A 284 -64.39 28.39 4.85
N GLU A 285 -65.72 28.51 4.78
CA GLU A 285 -66.60 27.51 4.18
C GLU A 285 -66.35 27.29 2.67
N ASN A 286 -65.89 28.33 1.97
CA ASN A 286 -65.51 28.28 0.55
C ASN A 286 -64.01 27.97 0.37
N TRP A 287 -63.16 28.45 1.30
CA TRP A 287 -61.72 28.14 1.32
C TRP A 287 -61.43 26.65 1.54
N ASN A 288 -62.03 26.03 2.56
CA ASN A 288 -61.66 24.66 2.95
C ASN A 288 -61.83 23.62 1.83
N PRO A 289 -62.95 23.62 1.05
CA PRO A 289 -63.09 22.76 -0.12
C PRO A 289 -62.12 23.08 -1.25
N CYS A 290 -61.83 24.37 -1.49
CA CYS A 290 -60.86 24.78 -2.51
C CYS A 290 -59.45 24.33 -2.17
N SER A 291 -58.98 24.59 -0.95
CA SER A 291 -57.62 24.25 -0.52
C SER A 291 -57.37 22.75 -0.40
N SER A 292 -58.39 21.98 -0.02
CA SER A 292 -58.23 20.54 0.29
C SER A 292 -58.65 19.63 -0.86
N ASN A 293 -59.69 20.02 -1.62
CA ASN A 293 -60.30 19.19 -2.67
C ASN A 293 -60.24 19.83 -4.06
N LEU A 294 -59.58 20.98 -4.21
CA LEU A 294 -59.51 21.75 -5.46
C LEU A 294 -60.89 22.24 -5.96
N GLN A 295 -61.89 22.31 -5.07
CA GLN A 295 -63.24 22.79 -5.37
C GLN A 295 -63.34 24.30 -5.17
N CYS A 296 -62.89 25.08 -6.15
CA CYS A 296 -62.63 26.50 -5.97
C CYS A 296 -63.71 27.47 -6.48
N ALA A 297 -64.79 26.99 -7.08
CA ALA A 297 -65.81 27.84 -7.70
C ALA A 297 -66.49 28.82 -6.73
N ALA A 298 -66.72 28.41 -5.48
CA ALA A 298 -67.37 29.27 -4.50
C ALA A 298 -66.49 30.45 -4.05
N MET A 299 -65.19 30.39 -4.34
CA MET A 299 -64.24 31.46 -4.06
C MET A 299 -64.05 32.44 -5.23
N ASP A 300 -64.74 32.27 -6.35
CA ASP A 300 -64.61 33.23 -7.46
C ASP A 300 -65.14 34.59 -7.06
N ILE A 301 -64.39 35.66 -7.36
CA ILE A 301 -64.76 37.04 -7.03
C ILE A 301 -64.88 37.88 -8.31
N PRO A 302 -65.71 38.94 -8.33
CA PRO A 302 -65.71 39.88 -9.44
C PRO A 302 -64.38 40.65 -9.49
N THR A 303 -64.04 41.22 -10.65
CA THR A 303 -62.90 42.15 -10.76
C THR A 303 -63.15 43.39 -9.88
N PRO A 304 -62.24 43.71 -8.94
CA PRO A 304 -62.29 44.95 -8.18
C PRO A 304 -62.34 46.18 -9.08
N ASN A 305 -63.23 47.13 -8.78
CA ASN A 305 -63.45 48.32 -9.59
C ASN A 305 -63.10 49.62 -8.85
N PRO A 306 -62.42 50.59 -9.49
CA PRO A 306 -61.98 50.57 -10.89
C PRO A 306 -60.84 49.56 -11.14
N ALA A 307 -60.83 48.93 -12.31
CA ALA A 307 -59.79 48.00 -12.75
C ALA A 307 -58.72 48.71 -13.59
N HIS A 308 -57.47 48.24 -13.53
CA HIS A 308 -56.33 48.94 -14.13
C HIS A 308 -55.47 48.03 -15.00
N GLN A 309 -54.75 48.64 -15.94
CA GLN A 309 -53.79 47.97 -16.81
C GLN A 309 -52.40 48.55 -16.57
N ASP A 310 -51.37 47.74 -16.82
CA ASP A 310 -49.99 48.22 -16.79
C ASP A 310 -49.65 48.95 -18.10
N PRO A 311 -49.19 50.21 -18.06
CA PRO A 311 -48.85 50.99 -19.25
C PRO A 311 -47.48 50.63 -19.85
N SER A 312 -46.72 49.69 -19.28
CA SER A 312 -45.40 49.28 -19.80
C SER A 312 -45.48 48.78 -21.25
N GLY A 313 -44.79 49.49 -22.14
CA GLY A 313 -44.75 49.22 -23.58
C GLY A 313 -43.81 48.08 -24.00
N THR A 314 -43.68 47.89 -25.32
CA THR A 314 -42.94 46.76 -25.92
C THR A 314 -41.66 47.14 -26.66
N ASP A 315 -41.14 48.35 -26.49
CA ASP A 315 -40.04 48.88 -27.31
C ASP A 315 -38.65 48.34 -26.91
N LEU A 316 -38.56 47.48 -25.89
CA LEU A 316 -37.31 46.90 -25.41
C LEU A 316 -36.86 45.68 -26.23
N ASN A 317 -35.54 45.50 -26.32
CA ASN A 317 -34.90 44.34 -26.94
C ASN A 317 -34.09 43.54 -25.91
N ARG A 318 -34.18 42.20 -25.93
CA ARG A 318 -33.43 41.31 -25.03
C ARG A 318 -31.92 41.51 -25.07
N GLY A 319 -31.36 41.95 -26.20
CA GLY A 319 -29.94 42.28 -26.30
C GLY A 319 -29.47 43.36 -25.31
N GLN A 320 -30.37 44.25 -24.85
CA GLN A 320 -30.06 45.30 -23.88
C GLN A 320 -29.83 44.78 -22.45
N VAL A 321 -30.28 43.55 -22.15
CA VAL A 321 -30.13 42.92 -20.83
C VAL A 321 -29.34 41.62 -20.88
N LEU A 322 -29.29 40.94 -22.03
CA LEU A 322 -28.50 39.71 -22.19
C LEU A 322 -27.10 39.96 -22.76
N GLY A 323 -26.91 41.06 -23.49
CA GLY A 323 -25.74 41.23 -24.33
C GLY A 323 -25.65 40.19 -25.45
N SER A 324 -24.43 39.87 -25.88
CA SER A 324 -24.13 38.84 -26.87
C SER A 324 -22.89 38.06 -26.43
N PRO A 325 -23.00 37.19 -25.42
CA PRO A 325 -21.85 36.51 -24.87
C PRO A 325 -21.27 35.48 -25.84
N SER A 326 -19.95 35.34 -25.81
CA SER A 326 -19.19 34.42 -26.65
C SER A 326 -18.15 33.71 -25.80
N LEU A 327 -18.29 32.39 -25.65
CA LEU A 327 -17.43 31.61 -24.75
C LEU A 327 -16.02 31.45 -25.33
N GLY A 328 -15.01 31.73 -24.51
CA GLY A 328 -13.60 31.45 -24.77
C GLY A 328 -12.97 30.66 -23.62
N LEU A 329 -11.90 29.93 -23.92
CA LEU A 329 -11.13 29.14 -22.96
C LEU A 329 -9.65 29.49 -23.04
N SER A 330 -8.93 29.40 -21.93
CA SER A 330 -7.46 29.56 -21.91
C SER A 330 -6.73 28.41 -22.61
N THR A 331 -7.33 27.21 -22.68
CA THR A 331 -6.79 26.05 -23.41
C THR A 331 -7.90 25.12 -23.90
N SER A 332 -7.61 24.36 -24.96
CA SER A 332 -8.45 23.26 -25.48
C SER A 332 -7.86 21.87 -25.24
N ASN A 333 -6.64 21.77 -24.70
CA ASN A 333 -5.98 20.51 -24.39
C ASN A 333 -5.24 20.59 -23.04
N VAL A 334 -5.38 19.57 -22.21
CA VAL A 334 -4.68 19.45 -20.92
C VAL A 334 -4.08 18.05 -20.78
N VAL A 335 -2.84 17.98 -20.33
CA VAL A 335 -2.19 16.72 -19.95
C VAL A 335 -2.03 16.70 -18.43
N LEU A 336 -2.59 15.69 -17.79
CA LEU A 336 -2.50 15.43 -16.36
C LEU A 336 -1.56 14.27 -16.10
N SER A 337 -0.89 14.30 -14.96
CA SER A 337 -0.05 13.20 -14.45
C SER A 337 -0.39 12.94 -12.99
N ALA A 338 -0.38 11.67 -12.60
CA ALA A 338 -0.69 11.23 -11.24
C ALA A 338 0.12 9.98 -10.88
N VAL A 339 0.11 9.61 -9.61
CA VAL A 339 0.69 8.34 -9.12
C VAL A 339 -0.47 7.35 -8.91
N PRO A 340 -0.29 6.03 -9.14
CA PRO A 340 -1.36 5.08 -8.87
C PRO A 340 -1.91 5.20 -7.45
N GLY A 341 -3.23 5.32 -7.32
CA GLY A 341 -3.92 5.49 -6.04
C GLY A 341 -3.95 6.93 -5.51
N SER A 342 -3.50 7.93 -6.29
CA SER A 342 -3.52 9.35 -5.92
C SER A 342 -4.43 10.19 -6.81
N GLN A 343 -4.65 11.44 -6.40
CA GLN A 343 -5.18 12.49 -7.28
C GLN A 343 -4.01 13.24 -7.96
N SER A 344 -4.23 13.75 -9.18
CA SER A 344 -3.29 14.67 -9.82
C SER A 344 -3.29 16.03 -9.11
N PRO A 345 -2.29 16.90 -9.30
CA PRO A 345 -2.46 18.33 -9.03
C PRO A 345 -3.65 18.90 -9.84
N PRO A 346 -4.43 19.85 -9.30
CA PRO A 346 -5.52 20.49 -10.04
C PRO A 346 -4.98 21.39 -11.15
N ALA A 347 -5.49 21.23 -12.38
CA ALA A 347 -5.20 22.11 -13.50
C ALA A 347 -6.32 23.15 -13.64
N ARG A 348 -5.98 24.43 -13.53
CA ARG A 348 -6.92 25.56 -13.64
C ARG A 348 -7.11 25.97 -15.10
N ILE A 349 -8.36 26.15 -15.51
CA ILE A 349 -8.77 26.67 -16.80
C ILE A 349 -9.58 27.94 -16.59
N ASP A 350 -9.26 28.98 -17.37
CA ASP A 350 -10.00 30.24 -17.35
C ASP A 350 -11.09 30.21 -18.41
N VAL A 351 -12.27 30.67 -18.02
CA VAL A 351 -13.46 30.85 -18.87
C VAL A 351 -13.61 32.33 -19.16
N LEU A 352 -13.52 32.66 -20.44
CA LEU A 352 -13.53 34.03 -20.95
C LEU A 352 -14.89 34.31 -21.59
N ASN A 353 -15.40 35.53 -21.44
CA ASN A 353 -16.44 36.04 -22.32
C ASN A 353 -15.81 37.00 -23.34
N ARG A 354 -15.69 36.56 -24.59
CA ARG A 354 -15.15 37.38 -25.70
C ARG A 354 -16.19 38.32 -26.32
N GLY A 355 -17.45 38.21 -25.89
CA GLY A 355 -18.55 39.06 -26.34
C GLY A 355 -18.90 40.14 -25.32
N SER A 356 -20.19 40.46 -25.24
CA SER A 356 -20.77 41.40 -24.28
C SER A 356 -21.73 40.72 -23.31
N GLY A 357 -22.14 41.43 -22.26
CA GLY A 357 -23.08 40.96 -21.25
C GLY A 357 -22.48 39.96 -20.28
N LEU A 358 -23.33 39.39 -19.44
CA LEU A 358 -22.96 38.31 -18.53
C LEU A 358 -22.81 37.03 -19.37
N LEU A 359 -21.90 36.14 -19.01
CA LEU A 359 -21.85 34.77 -19.50
C LEU A 359 -21.98 33.86 -18.29
N SER A 360 -23.07 33.10 -18.19
CA SER A 360 -23.21 32.02 -17.21
C SER A 360 -22.94 30.70 -17.92
N TRP A 361 -22.18 29.82 -17.28
CA TRP A 361 -21.69 28.59 -17.89
C TRP A 361 -21.73 27.41 -16.92
N ARG A 362 -21.75 26.21 -17.49
CA ARG A 362 -21.67 24.92 -16.77
C ARG A 362 -20.60 24.04 -17.40
N ALA A 363 -19.80 23.36 -16.58
CA ALA A 363 -18.76 22.43 -16.99
C ALA A 363 -19.07 21.02 -16.50
N THR A 364 -18.95 20.02 -17.38
CA THR A 364 -19.14 18.60 -17.07
C THR A 364 -17.99 17.76 -17.62
N SER A 365 -17.76 16.58 -17.04
CA SER A 365 -16.75 15.63 -17.49
C SER A 365 -17.41 14.43 -18.17
N THR A 366 -16.80 13.91 -19.24
CA THR A 366 -17.24 12.66 -19.89
C THR A 366 -16.73 11.40 -19.19
N ALA A 367 -15.89 11.52 -18.15
CA ALA A 367 -15.31 10.38 -17.46
C ALA A 367 -15.33 10.53 -15.93
N ALA A 368 -15.67 9.44 -15.23
CA ALA A 368 -15.80 9.44 -13.77
C ALA A 368 -14.47 9.71 -13.03
N TRP A 369 -13.33 9.35 -13.64
CA TRP A 369 -11.99 9.58 -13.10
C TRP A 369 -11.52 11.04 -13.21
N LEU A 370 -12.20 11.86 -14.00
CA LEU A 370 -11.87 13.28 -14.18
C LEU A 370 -12.89 14.15 -13.47
N LYS A 371 -12.46 14.81 -12.38
CA LYS A 371 -13.29 15.70 -11.57
C LYS A 371 -13.17 17.14 -12.05
N VAL A 372 -14.28 17.88 -11.91
CA VAL A 372 -14.42 19.29 -12.28
C VAL A 372 -14.89 20.04 -11.03
N SER A 373 -14.29 21.19 -10.72
CA SER A 373 -14.74 22.04 -9.61
C SER A 373 -14.32 23.52 -9.80
N PRO A 374 -15.24 24.50 -9.66
CA PRO A 374 -16.69 24.32 -9.58
C PRO A 374 -17.29 23.83 -10.91
N TYR A 375 -18.52 23.29 -10.87
CA TYR A 375 -19.24 22.81 -12.06
C TYR A 375 -19.91 23.93 -12.87
N GLN A 376 -19.91 25.15 -12.37
CA GLN A 376 -20.56 26.30 -12.99
C GLN A 376 -19.84 27.58 -12.60
N GLY A 377 -20.15 28.66 -13.29
CA GLY A 377 -19.74 30.00 -12.88
C GLY A 377 -20.18 31.05 -13.89
N VAL A 378 -19.59 32.23 -13.75
CA VAL A 378 -19.85 33.37 -14.63
C VAL A 378 -18.57 33.97 -15.19
N ALA A 379 -18.68 34.70 -16.30
CA ALA A 379 -17.62 35.55 -16.86
C ALA A 379 -18.27 36.83 -17.40
N LEU A 380 -17.60 37.98 -17.26
CA LEU A 380 -18.14 39.27 -17.71
C LEU A 380 -17.59 39.62 -19.09
N GLY A 381 -18.47 40.11 -19.96
CA GLY A 381 -18.10 40.74 -21.22
C GLY A 381 -17.43 42.09 -20.99
N ALA A 382 -16.79 42.61 -22.05
CA ALA A 382 -16.00 43.84 -21.97
C ALA A 382 -16.81 45.08 -21.53
N ASP A 383 -18.13 45.07 -21.74
CA ASP A 383 -19.08 46.11 -21.35
C ASP A 383 -19.44 46.10 -19.84
N LEU A 384 -19.25 44.98 -19.15
CA LEU A 384 -19.56 44.85 -17.72
C LEU A 384 -18.32 44.90 -16.81
N GLY A 385 -17.14 44.62 -17.35
CA GLY A 385 -15.85 44.76 -16.66
C GLY A 385 -14.92 43.55 -16.79
N PRO A 386 -13.67 43.65 -16.29
CA PRO A 386 -12.66 42.62 -16.46
C PRO A 386 -12.82 41.49 -15.43
N TYR A 387 -13.69 40.52 -15.71
CA TYR A 387 -13.80 39.33 -14.88
C TYR A 387 -13.89 38.05 -15.73
N ASN A 388 -12.91 37.18 -15.55
CA ASN A 388 -12.91 35.84 -16.14
C ASN A 388 -13.37 34.83 -15.08
N GLY A 389 -14.25 33.92 -15.50
CA GLY A 389 -14.56 32.74 -14.70
C GLY A 389 -13.40 31.76 -14.71
N SER A 390 -13.40 30.78 -13.82
CA SER A 390 -12.42 29.71 -13.86
C SER A 390 -12.93 28.46 -13.15
N PHE A 391 -12.40 27.32 -13.56
CA PHE A 391 -12.59 26.05 -12.87
C PHE A 391 -11.31 25.23 -12.88
N ALA A 392 -11.23 24.23 -12.01
CA ALA A 392 -10.15 23.28 -11.96
C ALA A 392 -10.61 21.89 -12.40
N ILE A 393 -9.69 21.16 -13.03
CA ILE A 393 -9.85 19.74 -13.31
C ILE A 393 -8.78 18.94 -12.60
N GLN A 394 -9.15 17.74 -12.15
CA GLN A 394 -8.26 16.86 -11.42
C GLN A 394 -8.55 15.41 -11.77
N ALA A 395 -7.51 14.63 -12.01
CA ALA A 395 -7.64 13.19 -12.23
C ALA A 395 -7.60 12.45 -10.88
N ASP A 396 -8.49 11.48 -10.70
CA ASP A 396 -8.51 10.54 -9.58
C ASP A 396 -8.18 9.14 -10.09
N THR A 397 -7.05 8.59 -9.64
CA THR A 397 -6.55 7.29 -10.11
C THR A 397 -6.92 6.11 -9.21
N ALA A 398 -7.69 6.33 -8.14
CA ALA A 398 -7.95 5.29 -7.13
C ALA A 398 -8.60 4.00 -7.70
N SER A 399 -9.35 4.12 -8.78
CA SER A 399 -10.04 3.01 -9.46
C SER A 399 -9.47 2.68 -10.84
N LEU A 400 -8.39 3.34 -11.24
CA LEU A 400 -7.78 3.18 -12.56
C LEU A 400 -6.56 2.28 -12.49
N LEU A 401 -6.40 1.45 -13.53
CA LEU A 401 -5.16 0.72 -13.74
C LEU A 401 -4.11 1.66 -14.36
N PRO A 402 -2.81 1.39 -14.16
CA PRO A 402 -1.73 1.94 -14.96
C PRO A 402 -2.05 2.02 -16.47
N GLY A 403 -1.99 3.21 -17.07
CA GLY A 403 -2.20 3.44 -18.51
C GLY A 403 -2.37 4.91 -18.90
N THR A 404 -2.62 5.14 -20.20
CA THR A 404 -3.02 6.43 -20.74
C THR A 404 -4.54 6.47 -20.92
N TYR A 405 -5.18 7.48 -20.35
CA TYR A 405 -6.63 7.68 -20.45
C TYR A 405 -6.94 9.00 -21.13
N THR A 406 -8.01 9.04 -21.92
CA THR A 406 -8.49 10.27 -22.55
C THR A 406 -9.94 10.53 -22.15
N ALA A 407 -10.26 11.79 -21.92
CA ALA A 407 -11.62 12.25 -21.61
C ALA A 407 -11.81 13.69 -22.13
N GLN A 408 -13.04 14.18 -22.05
CA GLN A 408 -13.36 15.56 -22.38
C GLN A 408 -14.04 16.26 -21.21
N VAL A 409 -13.75 17.54 -21.08
CA VAL A 409 -14.59 18.47 -20.30
C VAL A 409 -15.42 19.27 -21.29
N VAL A 410 -16.73 19.31 -21.07
CA VAL A 410 -17.71 19.99 -21.92
C VAL A 410 -18.24 21.20 -21.18
N LEU A 411 -18.08 22.39 -21.77
CA LEU A 411 -18.64 23.64 -21.28
C LEU A 411 -19.86 24.04 -22.09
N GLU A 412 -20.94 24.35 -21.39
CA GLU A 412 -22.26 24.66 -21.94
C GLU A 412 -22.79 25.98 -21.39
N SER A 413 -23.63 26.66 -22.18
CA SER A 413 -24.40 27.84 -21.77
C SER A 413 -25.73 27.83 -22.53
N GLY A 414 -26.77 28.42 -21.94
CA GLY A 414 -28.11 28.41 -22.53
C GLY A 414 -28.33 29.41 -23.67
N TYR A 415 -27.40 30.31 -23.97
CA TYR A 415 -27.63 31.40 -24.93
C TYR A 415 -26.36 32.01 -25.55
N ALA A 416 -25.18 31.64 -25.05
CA ALA A 416 -23.92 32.14 -25.57
C ALA A 416 -23.55 31.46 -26.89
N THR A 417 -22.76 32.16 -27.71
CA THR A 417 -22.11 31.56 -28.88
C THR A 417 -20.84 30.80 -28.49
N GLY A 418 -20.41 29.83 -29.31
CA GLY A 418 -19.20 29.04 -29.06
C GLY A 418 -19.37 27.85 -28.10
N VAL A 419 -20.60 27.46 -27.79
CA VAL A 419 -20.94 26.29 -26.96
C VAL A 419 -21.57 25.17 -27.80
N PRO A 420 -21.40 23.87 -27.44
CA PRO A 420 -20.55 23.40 -26.35
C PRO A 420 -19.07 23.48 -26.71
N ALA A 421 -18.25 24.05 -25.81
CA ALA A 421 -16.80 24.04 -25.96
C ALA A 421 -16.22 22.78 -25.31
N ARG A 422 -15.19 22.19 -25.93
CA ARG A 422 -14.59 20.93 -25.49
C ARG A 422 -13.11 21.12 -25.18
N ILE A 423 -12.69 20.56 -24.05
CA ILE A 423 -11.29 20.46 -23.65
C ILE A 423 -10.92 18.98 -23.65
N ASN A 424 -9.95 18.60 -24.47
CA ASN A 424 -9.41 17.23 -24.42
C ASN A 424 -8.45 17.09 -23.25
N VAL A 425 -8.61 16.03 -22.47
CA VAL A 425 -7.78 15.76 -21.30
C VAL A 425 -7.13 14.39 -21.46
N THR A 426 -5.80 14.35 -21.36
CA THR A 426 -5.01 13.11 -21.36
C THR A 426 -4.39 12.89 -19.99
N LEU A 427 -4.59 11.72 -19.39
CA LEU A 427 -3.95 11.31 -18.13
C LEU A 427 -2.92 10.22 -18.41
N ASN A 428 -1.69 10.40 -17.94
CA ASN A 428 -0.62 9.40 -17.99
C ASN A 428 -0.21 8.98 -16.56
N PHE A 429 -0.31 7.69 -16.23
CA PHE A 429 0.30 7.13 -15.00
C PHE A 429 0.40 5.60 -15.12
N GLY A 430 1.54 4.96 -14.79
CA GLY A 430 1.63 3.50 -14.87
C GLY A 430 2.97 2.88 -15.30
N ASP A 431 2.90 1.69 -15.93
CA ASP A 431 4.05 0.98 -16.49
C ASP A 431 4.70 1.80 -17.61
N GLY A 432 6.02 1.98 -17.56
CA GLY A 432 6.79 2.91 -18.38
C GLY A 432 6.94 4.33 -17.79
N ALA A 433 6.30 4.65 -16.65
CA ALA A 433 6.48 5.93 -15.99
C ALA A 433 7.91 6.07 -15.45
N VAL A 434 8.49 7.26 -15.66
CA VAL A 434 9.85 7.57 -15.23
C VAL A 434 9.80 8.55 -14.06
N MET A 435 10.46 8.17 -12.97
CA MET A 435 10.47 8.87 -11.69
C MET A 435 11.87 9.41 -11.43
N ARG A 436 11.97 10.58 -10.81
CA ARG A 436 13.23 11.15 -10.32
C ARG A 436 13.13 11.42 -8.83
N LEU A 437 14.08 10.87 -8.08
CA LEU A 437 14.22 11.11 -6.65
C LEU A 437 14.98 12.42 -6.38
N PRO A 438 14.89 12.98 -5.16
CA PRO A 438 15.61 14.20 -4.78
C PRO A 438 17.14 14.07 -4.89
N ASP A 439 17.69 12.87 -4.71
CA ASP A 439 19.12 12.57 -4.91
C ASP A 439 19.58 12.58 -6.39
N GLY A 440 18.64 12.76 -7.32
CA GLY A 440 18.88 12.81 -8.76
C GLY A 440 18.81 11.47 -9.47
N SER A 441 18.66 10.36 -8.75
CA SER A 441 18.49 9.03 -9.35
C SER A 441 17.17 8.94 -10.12
N VAL A 442 17.19 8.20 -11.22
CA VAL A 442 16.06 8.06 -12.14
C VAL A 442 15.66 6.59 -12.22
N TYR A 443 14.36 6.32 -12.09
CA TYR A 443 13.80 4.98 -12.15
C TYR A 443 12.68 4.92 -13.17
N VAL A 444 12.58 3.83 -13.92
CA VAL A 444 11.40 3.50 -14.70
C VAL A 444 10.63 2.39 -14.00
N LEU A 445 9.30 2.49 -13.96
CA LEU A 445 8.46 1.36 -13.59
C LEU A 445 8.30 0.44 -14.80
N GLN A 446 8.69 -0.83 -14.68
CA GLN A 446 8.52 -1.85 -15.73
C GLN A 446 8.00 -3.15 -15.14
N SER A 447 6.81 -3.57 -15.58
CA SER A 447 6.06 -4.72 -15.09
C SER A 447 6.02 -4.82 -13.55
N GLY A 448 5.78 -3.68 -12.90
CA GLY A 448 5.70 -3.58 -11.42
C GLY A 448 7.05 -3.44 -10.70
N LEU A 449 8.17 -3.47 -11.42
CA LEU A 449 9.50 -3.28 -10.86
C LEU A 449 9.96 -1.83 -11.02
N ALA A 450 10.54 -1.26 -9.97
CA ALA A 450 11.30 0.00 -10.09
C ALA A 450 12.71 -0.33 -10.56
N ARG A 451 13.02 -0.02 -11.83
CA ARG A 451 14.32 -0.29 -12.46
C ARG A 451 15.09 1.02 -12.59
N HIS A 452 16.31 1.04 -12.07
CA HIS A 452 17.17 2.22 -12.14
C HIS A 452 17.66 2.44 -13.57
N VAL A 453 17.67 3.70 -14.01
CA VAL A 453 18.24 4.14 -15.28
C VAL A 453 19.67 4.64 -15.00
N PRO A 454 20.72 3.90 -15.43
CA PRO A 454 22.08 4.10 -14.91
C PRO A 454 22.75 5.41 -15.36
N ASP A 455 22.35 5.96 -16.52
CA ASP A 455 22.95 7.14 -17.11
C ASP A 455 22.01 7.83 -18.12
N GLY A 456 22.32 9.09 -18.44
CA GLY A 456 21.52 9.91 -19.36
C GLY A 456 21.51 9.40 -20.80
N ALA A 457 22.59 8.75 -21.26
CA ALA A 457 22.62 8.15 -22.60
C ALA A 457 21.64 6.98 -22.70
N THR A 458 21.54 6.18 -21.65
CA THR A 458 20.58 5.08 -21.52
C THR A 458 19.17 5.62 -21.41
N PHE A 459 18.97 6.72 -20.70
CA PHE A 459 17.67 7.40 -20.65
C PHE A 459 17.18 7.80 -22.05
N GLU A 460 18.03 8.47 -22.83
CA GLU A 460 17.71 8.89 -24.21
C GLU A 460 17.49 7.69 -25.14
N ALA A 461 18.38 6.69 -25.08
CA ALA A 461 18.34 5.53 -25.97
C ALA A 461 17.10 4.66 -25.79
N TYR A 462 16.53 4.61 -24.59
CA TYR A 462 15.27 3.92 -24.31
C TYR A 462 14.04 4.77 -24.66
N GLY A 463 14.23 5.96 -25.24
CA GLY A 463 13.16 6.84 -25.71
C GLY A 463 12.48 7.64 -24.60
N PHE A 464 13.06 7.70 -23.39
CA PHE A 464 12.50 8.48 -22.31
C PHE A 464 12.69 9.99 -22.54
N SER A 465 11.76 10.78 -22.04
CA SER A 465 11.79 12.24 -22.13
C SER A 465 11.87 12.88 -20.75
N TRP A 466 12.78 13.84 -20.57
CA TRP A 466 12.90 14.59 -19.33
C TRP A 466 11.62 15.37 -18.99
N ALA A 467 10.82 15.74 -20.00
CA ALA A 467 9.54 16.42 -19.80
C ALA A 467 8.46 15.52 -19.17
N SER A 468 8.61 14.20 -19.25
CA SER A 468 7.67 13.22 -18.67
C SER A 468 8.14 12.64 -17.34
N VAL A 469 9.27 13.13 -16.80
CA VAL A 469 9.83 12.61 -15.54
C VAL A 469 9.06 13.18 -14.36
N LEU A 470 8.53 12.30 -13.52
CA LEU A 470 7.79 12.66 -12.32
C LEU A 470 8.76 12.78 -11.13
N ALA A 471 8.78 13.94 -10.48
CA ALA A 471 9.50 14.10 -9.21
C ALA A 471 8.74 13.36 -8.10
N VAL A 472 9.43 12.48 -7.37
CA VAL A 472 8.86 11.71 -6.25
C VAL A 472 9.68 11.92 -4.97
N PRO A 473 9.09 11.68 -3.78
CA PRO A 473 9.83 11.68 -2.52
C PRO A 473 10.97 10.64 -2.48
N GLN A 474 11.99 10.86 -1.63
CA GLN A 474 13.15 9.95 -1.50
C GLN A 474 12.73 8.54 -1.02
N ASP A 475 11.66 8.45 -0.23
CA ASP A 475 11.11 7.20 0.29
C ASP A 475 10.13 6.52 -0.68
N TRP A 476 9.94 7.03 -1.90
CA TRP A 476 9.04 6.44 -2.90
C TRP A 476 9.37 4.98 -3.26
N LEU A 477 10.66 4.61 -3.18
CA LEU A 477 11.10 3.22 -3.38
C LEU A 477 10.69 2.28 -2.23
N THR A 478 10.30 2.84 -1.08
CA THR A 478 9.87 2.05 0.09
C THR A 478 8.58 1.30 -0.26
N GLY A 479 8.61 -0.03 -0.16
CA GLY A 479 7.49 -0.88 -0.54
C GLY A 479 7.37 -1.12 -2.06
N LYS A 480 8.31 -0.64 -2.89
CA LYS A 480 8.44 -1.05 -4.29
C LYS A 480 9.38 -2.25 -4.41
N THR A 481 9.06 -3.19 -5.29
CA THR A 481 9.99 -4.24 -5.67
C THR A 481 11.03 -3.62 -6.61
N ARG A 482 12.29 -3.61 -6.20
CA ARG A 482 13.40 -3.15 -7.03
C ARG A 482 13.70 -4.20 -8.10
N GLY A 483 13.72 -3.79 -9.36
CA GLY A 483 14.19 -4.62 -10.48
C GLY A 483 15.69 -4.44 -10.73
N GLN A 484 16.22 -5.22 -11.66
CA GLN A 484 17.58 -5.02 -12.16
C GLN A 484 17.67 -3.66 -12.87
N ASP A 485 18.79 -2.96 -12.67
CA ASP A 485 19.12 -1.74 -13.41
C ASP A 485 19.01 -1.98 -14.93
N LEU A 486 18.60 -0.95 -15.69
CA LEU A 486 18.57 -1.05 -17.15
C LEU A 486 20.00 -1.29 -17.68
N PRO A 487 20.19 -2.18 -18.66
CA PRO A 487 21.50 -2.35 -19.29
C PRO A 487 21.99 -1.07 -19.97
N SER A 488 23.03 -0.46 -19.40
CA SER A 488 23.62 0.79 -19.89
C SER A 488 24.03 0.68 -21.35
N VAL A 489 23.69 1.69 -22.16
CA VAL A 489 24.14 1.81 -23.56
C VAL A 489 25.61 2.19 -23.68
N LEU A 490 26.25 2.58 -22.56
CA LEU A 490 27.66 2.94 -22.48
C LEU A 490 28.56 1.78 -22.05
N ALA A 491 27.99 0.61 -21.75
CA ALA A 491 28.74 -0.59 -21.40
C ALA A 491 29.62 -1.09 -22.56
N ASP A 492 30.72 -1.77 -22.24
CA ASP A 492 31.66 -2.28 -23.24
C ASP A 492 30.98 -3.20 -24.27
N GLY A 493 31.28 -2.97 -25.55
CA GLY A 493 30.69 -3.68 -26.68
C GLY A 493 29.30 -3.20 -27.10
N ARG A 494 28.69 -2.24 -26.40
CA ARG A 494 27.45 -1.59 -26.85
C ARG A 494 27.73 -0.63 -28.00
N LEU A 495 26.73 -0.44 -28.86
CA LEU A 495 26.82 0.40 -30.05
C LEU A 495 25.90 1.61 -29.91
N ILE A 496 26.45 2.79 -30.16
CA ILE A 496 25.70 4.05 -30.14
C ILE A 496 25.81 4.79 -31.47
N ARG A 497 24.78 5.57 -31.81
CA ARG A 497 24.76 6.41 -33.01
C ARG A 497 24.26 7.81 -32.69
N GLY A 498 25.02 8.81 -33.13
CA GLY A 498 24.62 10.21 -33.06
C GLY A 498 23.84 10.68 -34.29
N PRO A 499 23.26 11.89 -34.24
CA PRO A 499 22.56 12.49 -35.38
C PRO A 499 23.49 12.83 -36.56
N ASP A 500 24.80 12.87 -36.35
CA ASP A 500 25.84 12.97 -37.39
C ASP A 500 25.92 11.73 -38.29
N GLY A 501 25.20 10.65 -37.94
CA GLY A 501 25.21 9.39 -38.65
C GLY A 501 26.38 8.48 -38.29
N GLY A 502 27.33 8.94 -37.46
CA GLY A 502 28.48 8.16 -36.99
C GLY A 502 28.05 7.04 -36.04
N THR A 503 28.52 5.82 -36.29
CA THR A 503 28.28 4.66 -35.39
C THR A 503 29.55 4.38 -34.60
N TYR A 504 29.42 4.19 -33.29
CA TYR A 504 30.53 4.05 -32.38
C TYR A 504 30.36 2.81 -31.50
N ALA A 505 31.43 2.06 -31.28
CA ALA A 505 31.48 0.99 -30.29
C ALA A 505 32.05 1.52 -28.97
N MET A 506 31.42 1.14 -27.86
CA MET A 506 31.86 1.51 -26.52
C MET A 506 32.94 0.56 -26.01
N GLN A 507 34.02 1.10 -25.44
CA GLN A 507 35.09 0.31 -24.83
C GLN A 507 35.84 1.12 -23.76
N ALA A 508 35.94 0.59 -22.55
CA ALA A 508 36.60 1.21 -21.40
C ALA A 508 36.19 2.68 -21.21
N GLY A 509 34.89 2.96 -21.33
CA GLY A 509 34.32 4.31 -21.19
C GLY A 509 34.60 5.28 -22.35
N ARG A 510 35.14 4.80 -23.48
CA ARG A 510 35.41 5.60 -24.69
C ARG A 510 34.54 5.17 -25.86
N LYS A 511 34.19 6.10 -26.74
CA LYS A 511 33.54 5.81 -28.03
C LYS A 511 34.60 5.59 -29.11
N ARG A 512 34.53 4.49 -29.83
CA ARG A 512 35.42 4.16 -30.95
C ARG A 512 34.64 4.24 -32.25
N TRP A 513 35.00 5.18 -33.13
CA TRP A 513 34.32 5.34 -34.41
C TRP A 513 34.52 4.11 -35.31
N ILE A 514 33.41 3.55 -35.80
CA ILE A 514 33.43 2.43 -36.75
C ILE A 514 33.56 3.01 -38.15
N THR A 515 34.69 2.74 -38.80
CA THR A 515 35.12 3.42 -40.04
C THR A 515 34.25 3.14 -41.27
N GLY A 516 33.35 2.15 -41.20
CA GLY A 516 32.35 1.90 -42.24
C GLY A 516 31.64 0.54 -42.08
N PRO A 517 30.70 0.21 -42.99
CA PRO A 517 29.93 -1.04 -42.95
C PRO A 517 30.80 -2.31 -43.00
N ALA A 518 31.94 -2.27 -43.70
CA ALA A 518 32.87 -3.40 -43.75
C ALA A 518 33.50 -3.69 -42.38
N ALA A 519 33.93 -2.65 -41.66
CA ALA A 519 34.45 -2.79 -40.29
C ALA A 519 33.34 -3.28 -39.33
N PHE A 520 32.13 -2.75 -39.48
CA PHE A 520 30.95 -3.17 -38.71
C PHE A 520 30.65 -4.66 -38.87
N ALA A 521 30.60 -5.15 -40.11
CA ALA A 521 30.39 -6.56 -40.43
C ALA A 521 31.55 -7.44 -39.96
N ALA A 522 32.80 -6.99 -40.12
CA ALA A 522 33.99 -7.72 -39.64
C ALA A 522 34.01 -7.92 -38.12
N CYS A 523 33.32 -7.05 -37.37
CA CYS A 523 33.12 -7.18 -35.93
C CYS A 523 31.96 -8.11 -35.53
N GLY A 524 31.16 -8.58 -36.49
CA GLY A 524 29.93 -9.35 -36.22
C GLY A 524 28.80 -8.50 -35.62
N TYR A 525 28.88 -7.18 -35.69
CA TYR A 525 27.85 -6.27 -35.20
C TYR A 525 26.59 -6.32 -36.08
N GLY A 526 25.42 -6.17 -35.46
CA GLY A 526 24.14 -6.05 -36.15
C GLY A 526 23.49 -4.70 -35.91
N TRP A 527 22.83 -4.15 -36.93
CA TRP A 527 22.24 -2.81 -36.89
C TRP A 527 21.09 -2.69 -35.89
N ASP A 528 20.42 -3.79 -35.59
CA ASP A 528 19.37 -3.95 -34.59
C ASP A 528 19.84 -3.68 -33.14
N SER A 529 21.16 -3.70 -32.90
CA SER A 529 21.74 -3.42 -31.58
C SER A 529 22.23 -1.98 -31.38
N VAL A 530 22.11 -1.14 -32.43
CA VAL A 530 22.60 0.24 -32.39
C VAL A 530 21.59 1.13 -31.69
N SER A 531 22.00 1.74 -30.59
CA SER A 531 21.18 2.67 -29.80
C SER A 531 21.37 4.11 -30.27
N SER A 532 20.28 4.83 -30.53
CA SER A 532 20.35 6.25 -30.92
C SER A 532 20.46 7.14 -29.69
N VAL A 533 21.33 8.13 -29.72
CA VAL A 533 21.59 9.08 -28.61
C VAL A 533 21.81 10.49 -29.16
N SER A 534 21.61 11.51 -28.34
CA SER A 534 21.71 12.90 -28.79
C SER A 534 23.14 13.31 -29.16
N GLY A 535 23.27 14.30 -30.04
CA GLY A 535 24.57 14.87 -30.41
C GLY A 535 25.40 15.35 -29.22
N PRO A 536 24.81 16.10 -28.26
CA PRO A 536 25.48 16.49 -27.02
C PRO A 536 25.99 15.30 -26.20
N THR A 537 25.16 14.26 -26.01
CA THR A 537 25.53 13.03 -25.29
C THR A 537 26.72 12.35 -25.95
N VAL A 538 26.66 12.13 -27.27
CA VAL A 538 27.78 11.54 -28.02
C VAL A 538 29.02 12.41 -27.90
N GLY A 539 28.89 13.73 -27.96
CA GLY A 539 29.99 14.69 -27.86
C GLY A 539 30.74 14.65 -26.53
N GLN A 540 30.07 14.30 -25.43
CA GLN A 540 30.66 14.22 -24.09
C GLN A 540 31.49 12.95 -23.85
N ILE A 541 31.26 11.89 -24.63
CA ILE A 541 31.98 10.63 -24.49
C ILE A 541 33.39 10.76 -25.11
N PRO A 542 34.47 10.50 -24.36
CA PRO A 542 35.84 10.59 -24.88
C PRO A 542 36.09 9.68 -26.09
N ASN A 543 36.84 10.18 -27.07
CA ASN A 543 37.22 9.39 -28.25
C ASN A 543 38.27 8.32 -27.90
N GLY A 544 38.06 7.11 -28.42
CA GLY A 544 39.07 6.05 -28.52
C GLY A 544 39.63 5.93 -29.94
N ALA A 545 40.57 5.01 -30.15
CA ALA A 545 41.10 4.71 -31.48
C ALA A 545 39.98 4.22 -32.42
N PHE A 546 40.05 4.58 -33.70
CA PHE A 546 39.09 4.13 -34.70
C PHE A 546 39.07 2.60 -34.82
N LEU A 547 37.93 2.06 -35.26
CA LEU A 547 37.71 0.64 -35.43
C LEU A 547 37.59 0.34 -36.94
N GLY A 548 38.68 -0.21 -37.49
CA GLY A 548 38.80 -0.64 -38.90
C GLY A 548 38.40 -2.09 -39.15
N GLY A 549 38.21 -2.88 -38.09
CA GLY A 549 37.94 -4.32 -38.12
C GLY A 549 38.33 -4.99 -36.80
N ALA A 550 38.31 -6.32 -36.75
CA ALA A 550 38.67 -7.10 -35.57
C ALA A 550 40.11 -6.84 -35.08
N PRO A 551 40.39 -6.95 -33.76
CA PRO A 551 39.49 -7.36 -32.67
C PRO A 551 38.57 -6.23 -32.20
N CYS A 552 37.28 -6.54 -32.04
CA CYS A 552 36.25 -5.57 -31.69
C CYS A 552 35.75 -5.76 -30.25
N PRO A 553 35.39 -4.68 -29.54
CA PRO A 553 34.78 -4.76 -28.22
C PRO A 553 33.56 -5.71 -28.22
N GLN A 554 33.51 -6.65 -27.28
CA GLN A 554 32.41 -7.60 -27.16
C GLN A 554 31.43 -7.16 -26.06
N PRO A 555 30.11 -7.38 -26.23
CA PRO A 555 29.12 -6.99 -25.24
C PRO A 555 29.36 -7.63 -23.87
N SER A 556 29.64 -6.80 -22.86
CA SER A 556 29.71 -7.24 -21.47
C SER A 556 28.41 -6.94 -20.75
N PHE A 557 27.80 -7.96 -20.15
CA PHE A 557 26.64 -7.83 -19.28
C PHE A 557 26.97 -8.46 -17.92
N PRO A 558 26.43 -7.92 -16.81
CA PRO A 558 26.41 -8.64 -15.56
C PRO A 558 25.80 -10.04 -15.73
N ASP A 559 26.32 -11.03 -15.02
CA ASP A 559 25.71 -12.36 -14.98
C ASP A 559 24.29 -12.27 -14.43
N GLY A 560 23.36 -13.00 -15.05
CA GLY A 560 21.94 -12.94 -14.68
C GLY A 560 21.12 -11.89 -15.45
N THR A 561 21.71 -11.14 -16.37
CA THR A 561 20.97 -10.23 -17.26
C THR A 561 20.09 -11.06 -18.20
N LEU A 562 18.80 -10.74 -18.25
CA LEU A 562 17.84 -11.40 -19.14
C LEU A 562 17.72 -10.64 -20.47
N LEU A 563 17.94 -11.35 -21.58
CA LEU A 563 17.86 -10.82 -22.93
C LEU A 563 16.77 -11.54 -23.71
N ARG A 564 16.01 -10.80 -24.52
CA ARG A 564 14.97 -11.34 -25.40
C ARG A 564 15.35 -11.19 -26.86
N THR A 565 15.19 -12.25 -27.63
CA THR A 565 15.30 -12.27 -29.09
C THR A 565 13.92 -12.08 -29.76
N SER A 566 13.91 -11.64 -31.01
CA SER A 566 12.69 -11.32 -31.77
C SER A 566 11.77 -12.53 -31.98
N ASP A 567 12.34 -13.74 -32.01
CA ASP A 567 11.63 -15.02 -32.02
C ASP A 567 10.94 -15.38 -30.69
N GLY A 568 11.11 -14.55 -29.65
CA GLY A 568 10.55 -14.74 -28.32
C GLY A 568 11.46 -15.50 -27.35
N GLY A 569 12.64 -15.96 -27.78
CA GLY A 569 13.60 -16.63 -26.92
C GLY A 569 14.09 -15.75 -25.76
N ILE A 570 14.14 -16.29 -24.54
CA ILE A 570 14.67 -15.62 -23.35
C ILE A 570 16.01 -16.25 -22.98
N TRP A 571 17.04 -15.44 -22.85
CA TRP A 571 18.41 -15.87 -22.61
C TRP A 571 18.96 -15.19 -21.36
N VAL A 572 19.61 -15.95 -20.50
CA VAL A 572 20.37 -15.40 -19.35
C VAL A 572 21.85 -15.36 -19.67
N THR A 573 22.51 -14.26 -19.28
CA THR A 573 23.96 -14.07 -19.45
C THR A 573 24.75 -14.82 -18.37
N VAL A 574 25.78 -15.58 -18.77
CA VAL A 574 26.71 -16.30 -17.89
C VAL A 574 28.14 -16.19 -18.43
N GLY A 575 29.02 -15.48 -17.72
CA GLY A 575 30.36 -15.15 -18.20
C GLY A 575 30.28 -14.45 -19.55
N ASN A 576 30.99 -14.97 -20.56
CA ASN A 576 30.92 -14.48 -21.95
C ASN A 576 29.80 -15.13 -22.78
N GLY A 577 29.14 -16.18 -22.28
CA GLY A 577 28.15 -16.98 -22.99
C GLY A 577 26.72 -16.75 -22.52
N ARG A 578 25.76 -17.32 -23.23
CA ARG A 578 24.31 -17.21 -22.96
C ARG A 578 23.68 -18.58 -22.78
N ARG A 579 22.65 -18.67 -21.96
CA ARG A 579 21.87 -19.89 -21.74
C ARG A 579 20.40 -19.63 -22.01
N TRP A 580 19.76 -20.51 -22.77
CA TRP A 580 18.33 -20.38 -23.08
C TRP A 580 17.49 -20.77 -21.86
N VAL A 581 16.60 -19.88 -21.42
CA VAL A 581 15.59 -20.16 -20.42
C VAL A 581 14.38 -20.76 -21.12
N THR A 582 14.20 -22.07 -20.95
CA THR A 582 13.36 -22.89 -21.84
C THR A 582 11.85 -22.68 -21.67
N SER A 583 11.39 -22.13 -20.54
CA SER A 583 9.97 -21.99 -20.24
C SER A 583 9.68 -20.95 -19.16
N GLY A 584 8.41 -20.58 -19.01
CA GLY A 584 7.94 -19.79 -17.87
C GLY A 584 8.12 -20.50 -16.52
N GLN A 585 8.13 -21.83 -16.49
CA GLN A 585 8.45 -22.60 -15.29
C GLN A 585 9.93 -22.42 -14.91
N ALA A 586 10.83 -22.43 -15.89
CA ALA A 586 12.25 -22.17 -15.67
C ALA A 586 12.50 -20.74 -15.15
N MET A 587 11.77 -19.74 -15.68
CA MET A 587 11.75 -18.37 -15.12
C MET A 587 11.45 -18.38 -13.63
N TRP A 588 10.33 -19.00 -13.24
CA TRP A 588 9.87 -19.03 -11.85
C TRP A 588 10.79 -19.83 -10.94
N ASP A 589 11.23 -21.02 -11.38
CA ASP A 589 12.15 -21.87 -10.62
C ASP A 589 13.47 -21.18 -10.32
N CYS A 590 13.92 -20.27 -11.18
CA CYS A 590 15.17 -19.54 -11.04
C CYS A 590 15.03 -18.13 -10.44
N PHE A 591 13.83 -17.77 -9.95
CA PHE A 591 13.50 -16.43 -9.43
C PHE A 591 13.65 -15.29 -10.45
N TYR A 592 13.65 -15.61 -11.73
CA TYR A 592 13.72 -14.58 -12.75
C TYR A 592 12.39 -13.85 -12.89
N GLN A 593 12.46 -12.53 -13.06
CA GLN A 593 11.28 -11.68 -13.19
C GLN A 593 11.13 -11.19 -14.63
N TRP A 594 9.92 -11.32 -15.18
CA TRP A 594 9.60 -10.87 -16.53
C TRP A 594 9.91 -9.38 -16.75
N GLY A 595 9.73 -8.53 -15.73
CA GLY A 595 10.06 -7.10 -15.80
C GLY A 595 11.55 -6.80 -15.99
N ASN A 596 12.45 -7.76 -15.75
CA ASN A 596 13.90 -7.61 -15.95
C ASN A 596 14.35 -8.02 -17.36
N VAL A 597 13.46 -8.51 -18.22
CA VAL A 597 13.77 -8.95 -19.58
C VAL A 597 14.05 -7.74 -20.49
N ASN A 598 15.15 -7.77 -21.24
CA ASN A 598 15.59 -6.66 -22.09
C ASN A 598 15.62 -7.06 -23.58
N GLY A 599 14.94 -6.29 -24.43
CA GLY A 599 15.06 -6.38 -25.88
C GLY A 599 16.10 -5.39 -26.39
N LEU A 600 17.33 -5.83 -26.63
CA LEU A 600 18.46 -4.96 -27.00
C LEU A 600 18.94 -5.18 -28.45
N GLY A 601 18.25 -6.02 -29.21
CA GLY A 601 18.67 -6.51 -30.53
C GLY A 601 19.16 -7.97 -30.46
N ASP A 602 18.76 -8.75 -31.45
CA ASP A 602 19.10 -10.16 -31.60
C ASP A 602 20.60 -10.35 -31.80
N SER A 603 21.25 -9.44 -32.51
CA SER A 603 22.68 -9.54 -32.80
C SER A 603 23.54 -9.57 -31.53
N LEU A 604 23.20 -8.78 -30.51
CA LEU A 604 23.87 -8.79 -29.19
C LEU A 604 23.75 -10.13 -28.49
N VAL A 605 22.59 -10.77 -28.62
CA VAL A 605 22.38 -12.11 -28.07
C VAL A 605 23.25 -13.08 -28.86
N THR A 606 23.14 -13.08 -30.19
CA THR A 606 23.78 -14.06 -31.09
C THR A 606 25.31 -14.08 -31.05
N GLN A 607 25.97 -12.95 -30.79
CA GLN A 607 27.44 -12.84 -30.68
C GLN A 607 28.02 -13.65 -29.52
N ARG A 608 27.21 -14.01 -28.53
CA ARG A 608 27.66 -14.71 -27.31
C ARG A 608 27.64 -16.24 -27.53
N PRO A 609 28.64 -17.02 -27.09
CA PRO A 609 28.57 -18.48 -27.19
C PRO A 609 27.33 -19.06 -26.51
N ILE A 610 26.72 -20.11 -27.11
CA ILE A 610 25.61 -20.83 -26.50
C ILE A 610 26.16 -21.83 -25.48
N PHE A 611 25.67 -21.74 -24.25
CA PHE A 611 25.90 -22.69 -23.18
C PHE A 611 24.65 -23.55 -22.95
N PRO A 612 24.76 -24.68 -22.22
CA PRO A 612 23.63 -25.57 -21.98
C PRO A 612 22.41 -24.85 -21.41
N ASN A 613 21.21 -25.30 -21.77
CA ASN A 613 19.96 -24.63 -21.42
C ASN A 613 19.72 -24.54 -19.90
N VAL A 614 18.82 -23.64 -19.51
CA VAL A 614 18.23 -23.55 -18.17
C VAL A 614 16.82 -24.14 -18.24
N GLU A 615 16.69 -25.39 -17.80
CA GLU A 615 15.41 -26.10 -17.71
C GLU A 615 14.71 -25.86 -16.37
N SER A 616 15.47 -25.88 -15.27
CA SER A 616 15.01 -25.56 -13.92
C SER A 616 16.21 -25.29 -13.00
N CYS A 617 15.99 -24.49 -11.96
CA CYS A 617 16.95 -24.29 -10.87
C CYS A 617 16.66 -25.20 -9.65
N LYS A 618 15.76 -26.18 -9.79
CA LYS A 618 15.40 -27.14 -8.73
C LYS A 618 15.73 -28.59 -9.07
N ASN A 619 16.10 -28.86 -10.32
CA ASN A 619 16.39 -30.22 -10.76
C ASN A 619 17.71 -30.72 -10.16
N GLU A 620 17.78 -32.03 -9.93
CA GLU A 620 19.00 -32.73 -9.53
C GLU A 620 20.16 -32.39 -10.48
N GLY A 621 21.29 -31.96 -9.93
CA GLY A 621 22.47 -31.56 -10.70
C GLY A 621 22.45 -30.13 -11.25
N SER A 622 21.42 -29.33 -10.98
CA SER A 622 21.45 -27.89 -11.26
C SER A 622 22.55 -27.21 -10.45
N ILE A 623 23.35 -26.36 -11.12
CA ILE A 623 24.41 -25.58 -10.50
C ILE A 623 23.91 -24.14 -10.41
N LEU A 624 23.87 -23.58 -9.22
CA LEU A 624 23.35 -22.25 -8.94
C LEU A 624 24.49 -21.35 -8.49
N ARG A 625 24.50 -20.10 -8.94
CA ARG A 625 25.51 -19.11 -8.55
C ARG A 625 24.83 -17.83 -8.12
N ARG A 626 25.15 -17.33 -6.93
CA ARG A 626 24.61 -16.05 -6.44
C ARG A 626 25.50 -14.88 -6.85
N ALA A 627 24.98 -13.67 -6.72
CA ALA A 627 25.69 -12.44 -7.03
C ALA A 627 26.95 -12.22 -6.16
N ASP A 628 26.99 -12.77 -4.94
CA ASP A 628 28.18 -12.75 -4.06
C ASP A 628 29.30 -13.72 -4.48
N GLY A 629 29.06 -14.52 -5.53
CA GLY A 629 30.00 -15.52 -6.05
C GLY A 629 29.86 -16.90 -5.42
N SER A 630 29.03 -17.09 -4.40
CA SER A 630 28.75 -18.40 -3.82
C SER A 630 28.07 -19.33 -4.83
N VAL A 631 28.47 -20.60 -4.82
CA VAL A 631 28.02 -21.62 -5.79
C VAL A 631 27.39 -22.77 -5.04
N TYR A 632 26.28 -23.28 -5.55
CA TYR A 632 25.53 -24.38 -4.96
C TYR A 632 25.22 -25.46 -6.00
N LEU A 633 25.28 -26.71 -5.58
CA LEU A 633 24.82 -27.86 -6.35
C LEU A 633 23.50 -28.37 -5.77
N VAL A 634 22.48 -28.50 -6.61
CA VAL A 634 21.22 -29.13 -6.23
C VAL A 634 21.42 -30.65 -6.19
N ARG A 635 21.25 -31.25 -5.03
CA ARG A 635 21.30 -32.71 -4.83
C ARG A 635 20.35 -33.13 -3.71
N GLY A 636 19.62 -34.22 -3.90
CA GLY A 636 18.74 -34.77 -2.86
C GLY A 636 17.66 -33.80 -2.36
N GLY A 637 17.22 -32.88 -3.21
CA GLY A 637 16.24 -31.84 -2.87
C GLY A 637 16.79 -30.66 -2.05
N LEU A 638 18.11 -30.53 -1.90
CA LEU A 638 18.78 -29.46 -1.15
C LEU A 638 19.77 -28.69 -2.02
N ASN A 639 20.05 -27.45 -1.64
CA ASN A 639 21.13 -26.64 -2.20
C ASN A 639 22.41 -26.82 -1.37
N HIS A 640 23.40 -27.56 -1.89
CA HIS A 640 24.68 -27.79 -1.22
C HIS A 640 25.71 -26.77 -1.67
N HIS A 641 26.24 -25.98 -0.74
CA HIS A 641 27.31 -25.02 -1.05
C HIS A 641 28.57 -25.75 -1.54
N VAL A 642 29.16 -25.26 -2.62
CA VAL A 642 30.44 -25.72 -3.17
C VAL A 642 31.55 -24.83 -2.59
N PRO A 643 32.38 -25.33 -1.66
CA PRO A 643 33.25 -24.45 -0.85
C PRO A 643 34.29 -23.66 -1.62
N ASN A 644 34.81 -24.20 -2.74
CA ASN A 644 35.90 -23.61 -3.51
C ASN A 644 36.02 -24.22 -4.91
N GLY A 645 36.84 -23.57 -5.76
CA GLY A 645 37.13 -24.01 -7.13
C GLY A 645 37.68 -25.43 -7.24
N PRO A 646 38.66 -25.85 -6.42
CA PRO A 646 39.13 -27.24 -6.41
C PRO A 646 38.04 -28.26 -6.11
N THR A 647 37.11 -27.96 -5.19
CA THR A 647 35.97 -28.83 -4.91
C THR A 647 34.97 -28.85 -6.06
N PHE A 648 34.76 -27.72 -6.74
CA PHE A 648 33.94 -27.64 -7.94
C PHE A 648 34.47 -28.57 -9.05
N GLU A 649 35.77 -28.49 -9.35
CA GLU A 649 36.42 -29.32 -10.36
C GLU A 649 36.47 -30.80 -9.96
N ALA A 650 36.82 -31.11 -8.72
CA ALA A 650 36.89 -32.49 -8.23
C ALA A 650 35.54 -33.23 -8.29
N ASN A 651 34.42 -32.48 -8.28
CA ASN A 651 33.07 -33.01 -8.46
C ASN A 651 32.63 -33.05 -9.95
N GLY A 652 33.51 -32.71 -10.90
CA GLY A 652 33.21 -32.71 -12.34
C GLY A 652 32.19 -31.66 -12.77
N LEU A 653 32.07 -30.56 -12.00
CA LEU A 653 31.12 -29.51 -12.29
C LEU A 653 31.65 -28.58 -13.40
N ASP A 654 30.73 -27.99 -14.17
CA ASP A 654 31.04 -27.14 -15.33
C ASP A 654 30.51 -25.72 -15.10
N TRP A 655 31.42 -24.74 -15.16
CA TRP A 655 31.08 -23.32 -14.99
C TRP A 655 30.11 -22.80 -16.04
N THR A 656 30.08 -23.38 -17.24
CA THR A 656 29.10 -22.99 -18.28
C THR A 656 27.67 -23.37 -17.90
N ARG A 657 27.50 -24.28 -16.94
CA ARG A 657 26.21 -24.73 -16.39
C ARG A 657 25.82 -24.03 -15.10
N ALA A 658 26.65 -23.14 -14.56
CA ALA A 658 26.34 -22.35 -13.37
C ALA A 658 25.28 -21.28 -13.70
N THR A 659 24.07 -21.45 -13.18
CA THR A 659 22.93 -20.57 -13.40
C THR A 659 22.95 -19.42 -12.39
N PRO A 660 23.08 -18.15 -12.81
CA PRO A 660 22.95 -17.01 -11.91
C PRO A 660 21.55 -16.95 -11.32
N VAL A 661 21.41 -16.87 -10.01
CA VAL A 661 20.11 -16.81 -9.32
C VAL A 661 20.10 -15.78 -8.20
N ASP A 662 18.95 -15.15 -8.00
CA ASP A 662 18.74 -14.18 -6.92
C ASP A 662 18.35 -14.86 -5.60
N GLY A 663 17.80 -16.09 -5.67
CA GLY A 663 17.27 -16.80 -4.51
C GLY A 663 17.21 -18.31 -4.68
N PHE A 664 16.76 -18.98 -3.61
CA PHE A 664 16.59 -20.43 -3.54
C PHE A 664 15.17 -20.79 -3.12
N TRP A 665 14.58 -21.76 -3.80
CA TRP A 665 13.32 -22.37 -3.38
C TRP A 665 13.56 -23.57 -2.47
N LEU A 666 14.62 -24.33 -2.75
CA LEU A 666 15.01 -25.48 -1.95
C LEU A 666 15.83 -25.02 -0.75
N PRO A 667 15.69 -25.67 0.42
CA PRO A 667 16.48 -25.33 1.59
C PRO A 667 17.97 -25.62 1.36
N VAL A 668 18.82 -24.89 2.09
CA VAL A 668 20.27 -25.10 2.06
C VAL A 668 20.62 -26.33 2.91
N GLY A 669 21.37 -27.26 2.33
CA GLY A 669 21.87 -28.45 3.01
C GLY A 669 23.29 -28.28 3.56
N ASP A 670 23.89 -29.37 4.03
CA ASP A 670 25.32 -29.38 4.41
C ASP A 670 26.18 -29.05 3.17
N PRO A 671 27.29 -28.31 3.30
CA PRO A 671 28.19 -28.04 2.16
C PRO A 671 28.77 -29.34 1.58
N LEU A 672 29.12 -29.33 0.29
CA LEU A 672 29.87 -30.43 -0.31
C LEU A 672 31.20 -30.64 0.42
N LEU A 673 31.64 -31.90 0.47
CA LEU A 673 32.86 -32.29 1.15
C LEU A 673 34.09 -31.66 0.48
N ASP A 674 34.66 -30.64 1.12
CA ASP A 674 35.83 -29.89 0.63
C ASP A 674 37.00 -30.83 0.29
N VAL A 675 37.51 -30.73 -0.93
CA VAL A 675 38.68 -31.51 -1.37
C VAL A 675 39.98 -31.01 -0.73
N LEU A 676 39.99 -29.79 -0.18
CA LEU A 676 41.14 -29.15 0.46
C LEU A 676 41.23 -29.38 1.97
N MET A 677 40.28 -30.10 2.59
CA MET A 677 40.33 -30.38 4.02
C MET A 677 41.52 -31.27 4.41
N ASN A 678 41.93 -31.17 5.66
CA ASN A 678 43.09 -31.87 6.20
C ASN A 678 43.02 -33.40 5.95
N GLY A 679 44.13 -33.98 5.49
CA GLY A 679 44.27 -35.40 5.19
C GLY A 679 43.66 -35.86 3.85
N ARG A 680 43.01 -35.00 3.07
CA ARG A 680 42.59 -35.34 1.69
C ARG A 680 43.80 -35.48 0.78
N LEU A 681 43.68 -36.37 -0.20
CA LEU A 681 44.72 -36.68 -1.18
C LEU A 681 44.32 -36.11 -2.55
N LEU A 682 45.23 -35.34 -3.15
CA LEU A 682 45.08 -34.71 -4.45
C LEU A 682 46.12 -35.26 -5.41
N HIS A 683 45.77 -35.36 -6.69
CA HIS A 683 46.72 -35.71 -7.75
C HIS A 683 46.61 -34.75 -8.93
N ALA A 684 47.77 -34.21 -9.33
CA ALA A 684 47.95 -33.51 -10.59
C ALA A 684 49.42 -33.61 -11.03
N SER A 685 49.67 -33.51 -12.34
CA SER A 685 51.03 -33.49 -12.91
C SER A 685 51.92 -34.66 -12.47
N GLY A 686 51.33 -35.84 -12.27
CA GLY A 686 52.05 -37.06 -11.87
C GLY A 686 52.51 -37.11 -10.41
N LYS A 687 52.11 -36.15 -9.57
CA LYS A 687 52.44 -36.10 -8.14
C LYS A 687 51.19 -36.24 -7.28
N VAL A 688 51.32 -36.97 -6.17
CA VAL A 688 50.29 -37.07 -5.14
C VAL A 688 50.62 -36.13 -4.00
N TYR A 689 49.65 -35.34 -3.57
CA TYR A 689 49.75 -34.38 -2.48
C TYR A 689 48.77 -34.75 -1.37
N VAL A 690 49.14 -34.53 -0.13
CA VAL A 690 48.21 -34.53 1.01
C VAL A 690 47.96 -33.09 1.47
N MET A 691 46.72 -32.80 1.84
CA MET A 691 46.35 -31.53 2.46
C MET A 691 46.71 -31.54 3.94
N ASP A 692 47.41 -30.51 4.39
CA ASP A 692 47.93 -30.38 5.76
C ASP A 692 47.77 -28.93 6.22
N GLY A 693 46.81 -28.64 7.09
CA GLY A 693 46.61 -27.28 7.63
C GLY A 693 46.41 -26.19 6.56
N GLY A 694 45.80 -26.52 5.42
CA GLY A 694 45.54 -25.58 4.31
C GLY A 694 46.63 -25.50 3.23
N VAL A 695 47.76 -26.20 3.41
CA VAL A 695 48.79 -26.34 2.37
C VAL A 695 48.76 -27.73 1.73
N ARG A 696 49.15 -27.85 0.46
CA ARG A 696 49.41 -29.12 -0.20
C ARG A 696 50.86 -29.54 0.03
N ARG A 697 51.10 -30.76 0.50
CA ARG A 697 52.44 -31.33 0.69
C ARG A 697 52.63 -32.51 -0.24
N TRP A 698 53.67 -32.46 -1.06
CA TRP A 698 54.00 -33.57 -1.97
C TRP A 698 54.37 -34.81 -1.16
N VAL A 699 53.73 -35.95 -1.43
CA VAL A 699 54.08 -37.24 -0.82
C VAL A 699 55.29 -37.81 -1.58
N ALA A 700 56.46 -37.83 -0.94
CA ALA A 700 57.74 -38.01 -1.61
C ALA A 700 57.89 -39.34 -2.36
N SER A 701 57.19 -40.40 -1.95
CA SER A 701 57.20 -41.70 -2.63
C SER A 701 55.99 -42.57 -2.27
N ALA A 702 55.76 -43.62 -3.06
CA ALA A 702 54.77 -44.67 -2.75
C ALA A 702 55.05 -45.38 -1.41
N ALA A 703 56.32 -45.49 -1.01
CA ALA A 703 56.69 -46.05 0.29
C ALA A 703 56.18 -45.18 1.45
N VAL A 704 56.32 -43.85 1.33
CA VAL A 704 55.77 -42.90 2.32
C VAL A 704 54.24 -42.96 2.33
N PHE A 705 53.61 -43.01 1.15
CA PHE A 705 52.16 -43.14 1.02
C PHE A 705 51.62 -44.35 1.78
N ASN A 706 52.22 -45.53 1.56
CA ASN A 706 51.84 -46.76 2.24
C ASN A 706 52.18 -46.73 3.75
N ALA A 707 53.33 -46.16 4.14
CA ALA A 707 53.72 -46.00 5.54
C ALA A 707 52.76 -45.07 6.33
N CYS A 708 52.15 -44.11 5.65
CA CYS A 708 51.09 -43.26 6.19
C CYS A 708 49.72 -43.94 6.25
N GLY A 709 49.57 -45.15 5.71
CA GLY A 709 48.29 -45.85 5.63
C GLY A 709 47.29 -45.21 4.65
N TYR A 710 47.76 -44.39 3.71
CA TYR A 710 46.91 -43.76 2.72
C TYR A 710 46.35 -44.78 1.71
N ASN A 711 45.17 -44.49 1.17
CA ASN A 711 44.48 -45.34 0.21
C ASN A 711 44.55 -44.73 -1.20
N TRP A 712 45.07 -45.47 -2.17
CA TRP A 712 45.22 -45.00 -3.56
C TRP A 712 43.86 -44.66 -4.22
N GLY A 713 42.78 -45.34 -3.82
CA GLY A 713 41.42 -45.04 -4.28
C GLY A 713 40.77 -43.82 -3.62
N ALA A 714 41.42 -43.19 -2.63
CA ALA A 714 40.94 -41.96 -1.99
C ALA A 714 41.46 -40.68 -2.68
N ILE A 715 42.31 -40.81 -3.70
CA ILE A 715 42.92 -39.70 -4.42
C ILE A 715 41.87 -39.00 -5.29
N SER A 716 41.75 -37.69 -5.13
CA SER A 716 40.93 -36.83 -5.99
C SER A 716 41.81 -36.20 -7.09
N ASN A 717 41.45 -36.40 -8.35
CA ASN A 717 42.18 -35.81 -9.49
C ASN A 717 41.71 -34.37 -9.73
N ILE A 718 42.65 -33.44 -9.90
CA ILE A 718 42.37 -32.06 -10.31
C ILE A 718 43.42 -31.58 -11.33
N SER A 719 43.11 -30.54 -12.08
CA SER A 719 44.05 -29.94 -13.03
C SER A 719 45.26 -29.29 -12.35
N ALA A 720 46.36 -29.19 -13.10
CA ALA A 720 47.55 -28.47 -12.64
C ALA A 720 47.28 -26.98 -12.38
N GLY A 721 46.39 -26.37 -13.16
CA GLY A 721 45.98 -24.97 -12.98
C GLY A 721 45.27 -24.77 -11.65
N THR A 722 44.31 -25.63 -11.33
CA THR A 722 43.59 -25.56 -10.05
C THR A 722 44.48 -25.93 -8.87
N LEU A 723 45.35 -26.92 -9.00
CA LEU A 723 46.32 -27.25 -7.95
C LEU A 723 47.25 -26.06 -7.65
N SER A 724 47.57 -25.23 -8.64
CA SER A 724 48.43 -24.05 -8.46
C SER A 724 47.81 -22.96 -7.59
N THR A 725 46.48 -22.94 -7.41
CA THR A 725 45.80 -22.00 -6.51
C THR A 725 45.92 -22.40 -5.03
N VAL A 726 46.42 -23.61 -4.75
CA VAL A 726 46.60 -24.15 -3.40
C VAL A 726 48.05 -23.96 -2.96
N PRO A 727 48.31 -23.27 -1.83
CA PRO A 727 49.67 -23.04 -1.32
C PRO A 727 50.44 -24.34 -1.09
N GLU A 728 51.70 -24.39 -1.54
CA GLU A 728 52.56 -25.57 -1.45
C GLU A 728 53.44 -25.52 -0.19
N GLY A 729 53.41 -26.60 0.60
CA GLY A 729 54.24 -26.79 1.79
C GLY A 729 55.42 -27.74 1.55
N PRO A 730 56.28 -27.95 2.56
CA PRO A 730 57.41 -28.87 2.45
C PRO A 730 56.94 -30.32 2.15
N PRO A 731 57.68 -31.10 1.34
CA PRO A 731 57.33 -32.48 1.04
C PRO A 731 57.17 -33.34 2.29
N LEU A 732 56.27 -34.33 2.24
CA LEU A 732 56.10 -35.34 3.26
C LEU A 732 57.05 -36.50 2.98
N GLN A 733 58.06 -36.68 3.84
CA GLN A 733 59.11 -37.69 3.67
C GLN A 733 58.98 -38.91 4.58
N SER A 734 58.29 -38.80 5.72
CA SER A 734 58.03 -39.89 6.67
C SER A 734 56.86 -39.54 7.60
N PRO A 735 56.32 -40.51 8.37
CA PRO A 735 55.39 -40.21 9.46
C PRO A 735 55.99 -39.26 10.53
N PRO A 736 55.15 -38.54 11.31
CA PRO A 736 53.69 -38.59 11.37
C PRO A 736 53.02 -37.91 10.17
N CYS A 737 51.91 -38.48 9.71
CA CYS A 737 51.23 -38.04 8.49
C CYS A 737 49.91 -37.32 8.80
N PRO A 738 49.52 -36.29 8.03
CA PRO A 738 48.22 -35.66 8.17
C PRO A 738 47.08 -36.68 8.02
N ALA A 739 46.21 -36.75 9.03
CA ALA A 739 45.08 -37.66 9.05
C ALA A 739 43.81 -36.99 8.54
N LEU A 740 42.96 -37.78 7.88
CA LEU A 740 41.64 -37.33 7.44
C LEU A 740 40.76 -37.03 8.66
N THR A 741 40.30 -35.79 8.77
CA THR A 741 39.38 -35.36 9.83
C THR A 741 38.09 -34.85 9.23
N LEU A 742 37.03 -35.65 9.37
CA LEU A 742 35.69 -35.26 8.95
C LEU A 742 34.88 -34.76 10.15
N PRO A 743 33.98 -33.77 9.95
CA PRO A 743 33.03 -33.38 10.98
C PRO A 743 32.23 -34.60 11.46
N ILE A 744 32.01 -34.72 12.77
CA ILE A 744 31.21 -35.80 13.35
C ILE A 744 29.77 -35.73 12.80
N GLY A 745 29.20 -36.89 12.47
CA GLY A 745 27.83 -36.98 11.96
C GLY A 745 27.68 -36.64 10.49
N THR A 746 28.77 -36.55 9.73
CA THR A 746 28.72 -36.38 8.26
C THR A 746 28.21 -37.67 7.63
N LEU A 747 27.16 -37.55 6.81
CA LEU A 747 26.58 -38.70 6.10
C LEU A 747 27.28 -38.92 4.77
N LEU A 748 27.75 -40.14 4.55
CA LEU A 748 28.55 -40.53 3.39
C LEU A 748 27.95 -41.78 2.74
N ARG A 749 28.06 -41.89 1.43
CA ARG A 749 27.79 -43.12 0.67
C ARG A 749 28.82 -43.32 -0.43
N GLY A 750 29.11 -44.58 -0.73
CA GLY A 750 30.00 -44.96 -1.81
C GLY A 750 29.23 -45.27 -3.08
N SER A 751 29.80 -46.12 -3.91
CA SER A 751 29.09 -46.78 -5.00
C SER A 751 28.03 -47.76 -4.50
N ASP A 752 28.19 -48.28 -3.26
CA ASP A 752 27.14 -49.03 -2.57
C ASP A 752 25.99 -48.12 -2.11
N THR A 753 24.82 -48.72 -1.88
CA THR A 753 23.65 -47.98 -1.38
C THR A 753 23.70 -47.80 0.15
N ALA A 754 24.79 -48.19 0.82
CA ALA A 754 24.89 -48.13 2.26
C ALA A 754 25.24 -46.70 2.71
N VAL A 755 24.49 -46.19 3.68
CA VAL A 755 24.73 -44.87 4.27
C VAL A 755 25.58 -45.05 5.52
N TRP A 756 26.64 -44.25 5.62
CA TRP A 756 27.57 -44.23 6.73
C TRP A 756 27.57 -42.86 7.40
N THR A 757 27.81 -42.82 8.71
CA THR A 757 28.02 -41.59 9.47
C THR A 757 29.43 -41.57 10.08
N THR A 758 30.07 -40.42 10.12
CA THR A 758 31.44 -40.25 10.64
C THR A 758 31.46 -40.13 12.17
N LEU A 759 32.43 -40.81 12.79
CA LEU A 759 32.70 -40.75 14.23
C LEU A 759 34.21 -40.78 14.47
N GLY A 760 34.81 -39.60 14.63
CA GLY A 760 36.27 -39.46 14.71
C GLY A 760 36.93 -39.93 13.40
N PRO A 761 37.98 -40.79 13.47
CA PRO A 761 38.61 -41.36 12.26
C PRO A 761 37.80 -42.51 11.65
N ASN A 762 36.70 -42.93 12.28
CA ASN A 762 35.94 -44.12 11.91
C ASN A 762 34.61 -43.75 11.25
N ARG A 763 33.96 -44.76 10.66
CA ARG A 763 32.59 -44.70 10.14
C ARG A 763 31.69 -45.70 10.84
N LYS A 764 30.41 -45.36 10.99
CA LYS A 764 29.35 -46.28 11.43
C LYS A 764 28.29 -46.43 10.36
N TRP A 765 27.80 -47.65 10.17
CA TRP A 765 26.72 -47.93 9.24
C TRP A 765 25.40 -47.41 9.81
N VAL A 766 24.68 -46.58 9.06
CA VAL A 766 23.32 -46.18 9.42
C VAL A 766 22.37 -47.24 8.90
N MET A 767 21.82 -48.03 9.83
CA MET A 767 21.21 -49.33 9.51
C MET A 767 19.98 -49.24 8.60
N SER A 768 19.24 -48.13 8.65
CA SER A 768 18.03 -47.95 7.86
C SER A 768 17.64 -46.47 7.68
N PRO A 769 16.71 -46.15 6.76
CA PRO A 769 16.11 -44.82 6.65
C PRO A 769 15.41 -44.36 7.93
N GLU A 770 14.84 -45.28 8.71
CA GLU A 770 14.25 -44.97 10.02
C GLU A 770 15.31 -44.49 11.00
N ALA A 771 16.51 -45.08 11.00
CA ALA A 771 17.62 -44.62 11.82
C ALA A 771 18.11 -43.21 11.42
N ILE A 772 18.07 -42.87 10.12
CA ILE A 772 18.34 -41.51 9.63
C ILE A 772 17.35 -40.53 10.28
N ALA A 773 16.05 -40.80 10.17
CA ALA A 773 15.01 -39.95 10.75
C ALA A 773 15.08 -39.90 12.29
N ASP A 774 15.31 -41.05 12.94
CA ASP A 774 15.38 -41.16 14.39
C ASP A 774 16.53 -40.34 14.98
N CYS A 775 17.69 -40.36 14.33
CA CYS A 775 18.85 -39.56 14.72
C CYS A 775 18.79 -38.09 14.25
N GLY A 776 17.69 -37.66 13.63
CA GLY A 776 17.46 -36.29 13.18
C GLY A 776 18.26 -35.90 11.95
N TYR A 777 18.79 -36.87 11.21
CA TYR A 777 19.52 -36.62 9.98
C TYR A 777 18.59 -36.27 8.83
N ASN A 778 19.09 -35.47 7.88
CA ASN A 778 18.42 -35.25 6.60
C ASN A 778 19.07 -36.14 5.53
N GLY A 779 18.29 -37.04 4.93
CA GLY A 779 18.75 -37.93 3.87
C GLY A 779 19.28 -37.19 2.62
N GLY A 780 18.86 -35.95 2.39
CA GLY A 780 19.41 -35.09 1.33
C GLY A 780 20.86 -34.69 1.58
N ASN A 781 21.36 -34.71 2.82
CA ASN A 781 22.75 -34.37 3.16
C ASN A 781 23.75 -35.51 2.92
N VAL A 782 23.30 -36.66 2.41
CA VAL A 782 24.20 -37.80 2.12
C VAL A 782 25.16 -37.41 0.99
N GLN A 783 26.45 -37.32 1.33
CA GLN A 783 27.51 -36.99 0.39
C GLN A 783 28.01 -38.24 -0.33
N PHE A 784 28.07 -38.18 -1.66
CA PHE A 784 28.70 -39.23 -2.46
C PHE A 784 30.22 -39.05 -2.47
N VAL A 785 30.94 -40.10 -2.09
CA VAL A 785 32.41 -40.09 -2.01
C VAL A 785 33.01 -41.33 -2.69
N PRO A 786 34.26 -41.27 -3.16
CA PRO A 786 34.94 -42.45 -3.70
C PRO A 786 35.02 -43.59 -2.68
N ASP A 787 34.87 -44.84 -3.13
CA ASP A 787 34.92 -46.02 -2.25
C ASP A 787 36.24 -46.13 -1.49
N GLY A 788 37.35 -45.70 -2.09
CA GLY A 788 38.65 -45.67 -1.43
C GLY A 788 38.72 -44.65 -0.29
N LEU A 789 37.99 -43.52 -0.37
CA LEU A 789 37.87 -42.56 0.72
C LEU A 789 37.05 -43.15 1.88
N LEU A 790 35.96 -43.86 1.56
CA LEU A 790 35.21 -44.61 2.58
C LEU A 790 36.11 -45.64 3.25
N ALA A 791 36.79 -46.48 2.46
CA ALA A 791 37.69 -47.53 2.93
C ALA A 791 38.81 -47.02 3.86
N ALA A 792 39.23 -45.76 3.71
CA ALA A 792 40.22 -45.14 4.59
C ALA A 792 39.73 -44.88 6.02
N MET A 793 38.41 -44.90 6.26
CA MET A 793 37.79 -44.76 7.59
C MET A 793 37.33 -46.13 8.10
N PRO A 794 37.92 -46.71 9.17
CA PRO A 794 37.51 -48.03 9.67
C PRO A 794 36.04 -48.07 10.10
N ALA A 795 35.35 -49.18 9.82
CA ALA A 795 33.96 -49.37 10.22
C ALA A 795 33.87 -49.90 11.67
N ILE A 796 33.12 -49.23 12.55
CA ILE A 796 33.07 -49.54 14.00
C ILE A 796 31.65 -49.87 14.51
N GLY A 797 30.87 -50.61 13.72
CA GLY A 797 29.51 -51.04 14.06
C GLY A 797 28.41 -50.20 13.39
N ALA A 798 27.19 -50.30 13.91
CA ALA A 798 25.99 -49.71 13.32
C ALA A 798 25.32 -48.69 14.26
N VAL A 799 24.64 -47.71 13.66
CA VAL A 799 23.67 -46.83 14.30
C VAL A 799 22.28 -47.40 14.02
N GLN A 800 21.62 -47.88 15.06
CA GLN A 800 20.27 -48.46 14.98
C GLN A 800 19.17 -47.42 15.28
N GLY A 801 19.51 -46.39 16.05
CA GLY A 801 18.62 -45.31 16.48
C GLY A 801 19.33 -44.45 17.54
N CYS A 802 18.76 -43.30 17.83
CA CYS A 802 19.34 -42.31 18.75
C CYS A 802 18.38 -41.88 19.86
N THR A 803 17.06 -42.13 19.78
CA THR A 803 16.11 -41.59 20.77
C THR A 803 15.58 -42.62 21.77
N THR A 804 15.96 -43.89 21.64
CA THR A 804 15.52 -44.93 22.58
C THR A 804 16.19 -44.79 23.94
N GLU A 805 15.52 -45.22 25.00
CA GLU A 805 16.04 -45.16 26.37
C GLU A 805 17.44 -45.82 26.45
N ARG A 806 18.38 -45.14 27.11
CA ARG A 806 19.80 -45.54 27.19
C ARG A 806 20.63 -45.44 25.90
N SER A 807 20.10 -44.89 24.81
CA SER A 807 20.91 -44.56 23.63
C SER A 807 22.06 -43.62 24.04
N LEU A 808 23.29 -43.96 23.67
CA LEU A 808 24.46 -43.13 23.89
C LEU A 808 24.71 -42.33 22.61
N VAL A 809 24.58 -41.00 22.69
CA VAL A 809 24.60 -40.11 21.53
C VAL A 809 25.73 -39.08 21.62
N LEU A 810 26.22 -38.65 20.47
CA LEU A 810 27.22 -37.59 20.32
C LEU A 810 26.70 -36.51 19.37
N THR A 811 26.62 -35.27 19.85
CA THR A 811 26.30 -34.10 19.03
C THR A 811 27.57 -33.43 18.48
N ARG A 812 27.44 -32.48 17.56
CA ARG A 812 28.61 -31.83 16.92
C ARG A 812 29.45 -31.00 17.90
N ASP A 813 28.89 -30.63 19.04
CA ASP A 813 29.58 -30.00 20.18
C ASP A 813 30.57 -30.94 20.91
N GLY A 814 30.66 -32.21 20.49
CA GLY A 814 31.56 -33.20 21.08
C GLY A 814 31.07 -33.75 22.43
N ARG A 815 29.87 -33.37 22.89
CA ARG A 815 29.32 -33.87 24.16
C ARG A 815 28.69 -35.24 23.99
N VAL A 816 29.24 -36.21 24.70
CA VAL A 816 28.65 -37.54 24.84
C VAL A 816 27.50 -37.46 25.84
N SER A 817 26.30 -37.85 25.43
CA SER A 817 25.09 -37.81 26.24
C SER A 817 24.38 -39.15 26.20
N VAL A 818 23.61 -39.45 27.24
CA VAL A 818 22.71 -40.60 27.24
C VAL A 818 21.27 -40.14 27.19
N VAL A 819 20.42 -40.89 26.48
CA VAL A 819 18.98 -40.62 26.44
C VAL A 819 18.29 -41.18 27.68
N ARG A 820 17.53 -40.31 28.36
CA ARG A 820 16.70 -40.61 29.53
C ARG A 820 15.35 -39.94 29.40
N SER A 821 14.29 -40.72 29.27
CA SER A 821 12.89 -40.25 29.16
C SER A 821 12.73 -39.13 28.12
N GLY A 822 13.35 -39.27 26.95
CA GLY A 822 13.30 -38.30 25.85
C GLY A 822 14.22 -37.08 25.98
N LEU A 823 15.04 -36.98 27.03
CA LEU A 823 16.07 -35.94 27.19
C LEU A 823 17.45 -36.51 26.85
N ARG A 824 18.32 -35.69 26.24
CA ARG A 824 19.77 -35.96 26.17
C ARG A 824 20.43 -35.43 27.44
N ARG A 825 21.09 -36.29 28.21
CA ARG A 825 21.79 -35.90 29.45
C ARG A 825 23.28 -36.11 29.30
N TRP A 826 24.05 -35.03 29.47
CA TRP A 826 25.52 -35.07 29.32
C TRP A 826 26.17 -36.05 30.29
N VAL A 827 27.10 -36.86 29.78
CA VAL A 827 27.92 -37.80 30.56
C VAL A 827 29.27 -37.13 30.86
N PRO A 828 29.55 -36.76 32.11
CA PRO A 828 30.69 -35.89 32.45
C PRO A 828 32.05 -36.56 32.29
N ASN A 829 32.16 -37.87 32.47
CA ASN A 829 33.42 -38.61 32.36
C ASN A 829 33.21 -40.11 32.09
N PRO A 830 34.27 -40.86 31.71
CA PRO A 830 34.18 -42.30 31.44
C PRO A 830 33.72 -43.15 32.63
N ALA A 831 34.03 -42.75 33.87
CA ALA A 831 33.57 -43.48 35.05
C ALA A 831 32.04 -43.36 35.22
N THR A 832 31.46 -42.19 34.93
CA THR A 832 30.00 -41.99 34.95
C THR A 832 29.30 -42.81 33.86
N LEU A 833 29.96 -42.98 32.71
CA LEU A 833 29.50 -43.89 31.66
C LEU A 833 29.45 -45.35 32.16
N GLU A 834 30.52 -45.82 32.80
CA GLU A 834 30.62 -47.17 33.39
C GLU A 834 29.59 -47.40 34.51
N ALA A 835 29.43 -46.44 35.43
CA ALA A 835 28.42 -46.49 36.51
C ALA A 835 26.99 -46.67 36.00
N ASN A 836 26.73 -46.19 34.78
CA ASN A 836 25.42 -46.27 34.14
C ASN A 836 25.27 -47.50 33.22
N GLY A 837 26.26 -48.40 33.17
CA GLY A 837 26.26 -49.60 32.33
C GLY A 837 26.26 -49.29 30.83
N LEU A 838 26.79 -48.14 30.44
CA LEU A 838 26.85 -47.70 29.04
C LEU A 838 28.16 -48.18 28.41
N SER A 839 28.22 -48.26 27.08
CA SER A 839 29.41 -48.71 26.35
C SER A 839 29.74 -47.76 25.19
N TRP A 840 31.02 -47.43 25.04
CA TRP A 840 31.52 -46.61 23.92
C TRP A 840 31.19 -47.20 22.55
N GLY A 841 31.04 -48.53 22.46
CA GLY A 841 30.68 -49.21 21.20
C GLY A 841 29.28 -48.84 20.69
N SER A 842 28.35 -48.43 21.56
CA SER A 842 26.99 -48.02 21.16
C SER A 842 26.87 -46.55 20.78
N LEU A 843 27.94 -45.76 20.90
CA LEU A 843 27.91 -44.32 20.64
C LEU A 843 27.44 -44.02 19.21
N ALA A 844 26.36 -43.27 19.07
CA ALA A 844 25.77 -42.86 17.80
C ALA A 844 25.89 -41.34 17.64
N PRO A 845 26.49 -40.83 16.55
CA PRO A 845 26.37 -39.41 16.24
C PRO A 845 24.90 -39.07 15.95
N MET A 846 24.46 -37.89 16.38
CA MET A 846 23.08 -37.43 16.27
C MET A 846 23.08 -35.98 15.76
N ALA A 847 22.05 -35.60 15.01
CA ALA A 847 21.88 -34.21 14.61
C ALA A 847 21.64 -33.31 15.84
N ASP A 848 22.20 -32.10 15.80
CA ASP A 848 22.02 -31.12 16.86
C ASP A 848 20.53 -30.75 17.00
N GLY A 849 20.08 -30.47 18.22
CA GLY A 849 18.69 -30.09 18.50
C GLY A 849 17.65 -31.23 18.39
N ARG A 850 18.06 -32.45 18.02
CA ARG A 850 17.14 -33.60 17.91
C ARG A 850 16.43 -33.96 19.23
N LEU A 851 17.13 -33.81 20.37
CA LEU A 851 16.59 -34.06 21.70
C LEU A 851 16.79 -32.84 22.59
N TRP A 852 15.81 -32.57 23.45
CA TRP A 852 15.91 -31.52 24.46
C TRP A 852 17.06 -31.83 25.44
N GLU A 853 17.83 -30.80 25.77
CA GLU A 853 18.92 -30.93 26.73
C GLU A 853 18.36 -31.05 28.15
N GLY A 854 18.67 -32.18 28.79
CA GLY A 854 18.41 -32.39 30.21
C GLY A 854 19.60 -31.95 31.07
N ARG A 855 19.42 -32.01 32.38
CA ARG A 855 20.53 -31.81 33.33
C ARG A 855 21.62 -32.87 33.09
N PRO A 856 22.91 -32.54 33.26
CA PRO A 856 23.97 -33.53 33.24
C PRO A 856 23.69 -34.71 34.16
N LEU A 857 24.20 -35.89 33.84
CA LEU A 857 24.26 -36.97 34.82
C LEU A 857 25.13 -36.54 36.00
N ILE A 858 24.79 -37.06 37.19
CA ILE A 858 25.62 -36.89 38.37
C ILE A 858 27.01 -37.48 38.09
N ASP A 859 28.05 -36.68 38.36
CA ASP A 859 29.43 -37.15 38.27
C ASP A 859 29.66 -38.27 39.29
N ALA A 860 29.89 -39.47 38.77
CA ALA A 860 30.06 -40.67 39.57
C ALA A 860 31.38 -40.66 40.39
N LEU A 861 32.28 -39.73 40.08
CA LEU A 861 33.52 -39.44 40.82
C LEU A 861 33.47 -38.09 41.55
N GLY A 862 32.28 -37.47 41.67
CA GLY A 862 32.08 -36.22 42.38
C GLY A 862 32.45 -36.33 43.87
N THR A 863 32.80 -35.20 44.50
CA THR A 863 33.11 -35.15 45.93
C THR A 863 31.98 -35.79 46.76
N GLY A 864 32.35 -36.70 47.68
CA GLY A 864 31.42 -37.44 48.54
C GLY A 864 30.92 -38.77 47.98
N MET A 865 31.24 -39.13 46.73
CA MET A 865 30.90 -40.46 46.17
C MET A 865 31.84 -41.54 46.72
N LEU A 866 31.30 -42.72 47.06
CA LEU A 866 32.08 -43.88 47.50
C LEU A 866 32.33 -44.85 46.36
N VAL A 867 33.59 -45.20 46.15
CA VAL A 867 34.04 -46.01 45.01
C VAL A 867 34.96 -47.13 45.48
N ARG A 868 34.95 -48.27 44.78
CA ARG A 868 35.92 -49.36 44.96
C ARG A 868 36.16 -50.14 43.67
N SER A 869 37.25 -50.91 43.63
CA SER A 869 37.39 -52.00 42.64
C SER A 869 36.76 -53.29 43.17
N PRO A 870 36.55 -54.35 42.36
CA PRO A 870 35.82 -55.55 42.79
C PRO A 870 36.43 -56.24 44.02
N GLU A 871 37.76 -56.21 44.13
CA GLU A 871 38.54 -56.81 45.23
C GLU A 871 39.33 -55.76 46.04
N GLY A 872 39.07 -54.47 45.81
CA GLY A 872 39.84 -53.38 46.40
C GLY A 872 39.21 -52.73 47.64
N ALA A 873 39.97 -51.84 48.26
CA ALA A 873 39.50 -51.03 49.38
C ALA A 873 38.44 -50.01 48.95
N VAL A 874 37.69 -49.49 49.92
CA VAL A 874 36.69 -48.44 49.71
C VAL A 874 37.36 -47.07 49.81
N TYR A 875 37.00 -46.18 48.89
CA TYR A 875 37.49 -44.80 48.86
C TYR A 875 36.32 -43.83 48.79
N VAL A 876 36.47 -42.66 49.42
CA VAL A 876 35.57 -41.51 49.19
C VAL A 876 36.27 -40.51 48.27
N MET A 877 35.53 -39.94 47.33
CA MET A 877 36.04 -38.93 46.42
C MET A 877 36.07 -37.55 47.09
N GLN A 878 37.15 -36.78 46.90
CA GLN A 878 37.25 -35.39 47.32
C GLN A 878 38.07 -34.58 46.34
N SER A 879 37.44 -33.60 45.69
CA SER A 879 38.11 -32.66 44.77
C SER A 879 38.97 -33.37 43.70
N GLY A 880 38.49 -34.50 43.17
CA GLY A 880 39.16 -35.29 42.13
C GLY A 880 40.16 -36.36 42.63
N ALA A 881 40.41 -36.47 43.93
CA ALA A 881 41.26 -37.52 44.51
C ALA A 881 40.43 -38.58 45.27
N LYS A 882 40.90 -39.83 45.26
CA LYS A 882 40.32 -40.92 46.06
C LYS A 882 40.99 -40.98 47.43
N ARG A 883 40.23 -40.91 48.52
CA ARG A 883 40.74 -41.01 49.90
C ARG A 883 40.34 -42.34 50.51
N HIS A 884 41.30 -43.14 50.95
CA HIS A 884 41.05 -44.47 51.51
C HIS A 884 40.19 -44.38 52.78
N VAL A 885 39.13 -45.21 52.85
CA VAL A 885 38.27 -45.39 54.01
C VAL A 885 38.78 -46.62 54.79
N PRO A 886 39.52 -46.44 55.91
CA PRO A 886 40.31 -47.51 56.50
C PRO A 886 39.49 -48.58 57.24
N SER A 887 38.24 -48.31 57.60
CA SER A 887 37.37 -49.29 58.27
C SER A 887 35.87 -48.96 58.12
N PRO A 888 34.98 -49.94 58.33
CA PRO A 888 33.53 -49.71 58.33
C PRO A 888 33.11 -48.68 59.38
N ALA A 889 33.75 -48.66 60.55
CA ALA A 889 33.47 -47.69 61.61
C ALA A 889 33.73 -46.24 61.18
N VAL A 890 34.77 -46.01 60.36
CA VAL A 890 35.02 -44.67 59.79
C VAL A 890 33.92 -44.31 58.81
N MET A 891 33.49 -45.25 57.95
CA MET A 891 32.39 -45.04 57.01
C MET A 891 31.07 -44.70 57.71
N ASP A 892 30.73 -45.43 58.78
CA ASP A 892 29.54 -45.19 59.60
C ASP A 892 29.59 -43.83 60.30
N SER A 893 30.76 -43.45 60.84
CA SER A 893 30.98 -42.12 61.46
C SER A 893 30.82 -40.97 60.47
N CYS A 894 31.04 -41.24 59.18
CA CYS A 894 30.81 -40.30 58.09
C CYS A 894 29.33 -40.25 57.65
N GLY A 895 28.47 -41.12 58.18
CA GLY A 895 27.05 -41.21 57.81
C GLY A 895 26.81 -41.84 56.43
N TYR A 896 27.73 -42.66 55.94
CA TYR A 896 27.58 -43.42 54.69
C TYR A 896 27.20 -44.88 54.98
N GLY A 897 26.31 -45.44 54.17
CA GLY A 897 25.99 -46.87 54.19
C GLY A 897 26.74 -47.64 53.11
N TRP A 898 26.78 -48.97 53.23
CA TRP A 898 27.37 -49.85 52.21
C TRP A 898 26.66 -49.78 50.85
N ASP A 899 25.39 -49.37 50.84
CA ASP A 899 24.61 -49.10 49.63
C ASP A 899 25.19 -47.95 48.79
N ALA A 900 25.94 -47.01 49.40
CA ALA A 900 26.60 -45.90 48.71
C ALA A 900 27.86 -46.32 47.93
N VAL A 901 28.39 -47.53 48.16
CA VAL A 901 29.65 -47.96 47.55
C VAL A 901 29.41 -48.49 46.14
N VAL A 902 29.91 -47.77 45.13
CA VAL A 902 29.82 -48.19 43.72
C VAL A 902 31.13 -48.88 43.31
N THR A 903 31.01 -50.07 42.69
CA THR A 903 32.15 -50.84 42.19
C THR A 903 32.44 -50.49 40.73
N TYR A 904 33.70 -50.15 40.43
CA TYR A 904 34.22 -49.86 39.08
C TYR A 904 35.35 -50.81 38.73
N SER A 905 35.79 -50.81 37.47
CA SER A 905 36.98 -51.54 37.06
C SER A 905 38.23 -51.11 37.83
N ALA A 906 39.18 -52.04 38.01
CA ALA A 906 40.46 -51.74 38.64
C ALA A 906 41.22 -50.61 37.92
N ALA A 907 41.10 -50.53 36.59
CA ALA A 907 41.72 -49.48 35.78
C ALA A 907 41.13 -48.10 36.08
N THR A 908 39.80 -47.99 36.17
CA THR A 908 39.10 -46.74 36.51
C THR A 908 39.55 -46.23 37.88
N ILE A 909 39.60 -47.11 38.88
CA ILE A 909 40.04 -46.74 40.24
C ILE A 909 41.53 -46.37 40.27
N ALA A 910 42.39 -47.09 39.55
CA ALA A 910 43.82 -46.81 39.50
C ALA A 910 44.16 -45.44 38.87
N ALA A 911 43.36 -44.99 37.90
CA ALA A 911 43.55 -43.71 37.21
C ALA A 911 43.25 -42.47 38.08
N ILE A 912 42.55 -42.65 39.20
CA ILE A 912 42.21 -41.55 40.12
C ILE A 912 43.40 -41.31 41.07
N PRO A 913 43.89 -40.05 41.21
CA PRO A 913 44.95 -39.70 42.14
C PRO A 913 44.62 -40.07 43.59
N ASP A 914 45.60 -40.59 44.33
CA ASP A 914 45.47 -40.87 45.76
C ASP A 914 45.47 -39.58 46.59
N GLY A 915 44.53 -39.46 47.51
CA GLY A 915 44.52 -38.47 48.59
C GLY A 915 44.83 -39.11 49.94
N LEU A 916 45.04 -38.28 50.98
CA LEU A 916 45.29 -38.76 52.34
C LEU A 916 44.13 -39.66 52.83
N PRO A 917 44.38 -40.79 53.53
CA PRO A 917 43.33 -41.61 54.13
C PRO A 917 42.41 -40.80 55.07
N LEU A 918 41.18 -41.27 55.28
CA LEU A 918 40.27 -40.69 56.29
C LEU A 918 40.68 -41.16 57.69
N SER A 919 40.87 -40.22 58.63
CA SER A 919 41.21 -40.54 60.02
C SER A 919 40.06 -40.26 61.01
N THR A 920 39.25 -39.21 60.81
CA THR A 920 38.03 -38.85 61.59
C THR A 920 37.19 -37.76 60.88
N PRO A 921 35.93 -37.46 61.29
CA PRO A 921 35.10 -36.40 60.70
C PRO A 921 35.70 -34.97 60.76
N PRO A 922 35.30 -34.03 59.88
CA PRO A 922 34.23 -34.15 58.88
C PRO A 922 34.70 -34.81 57.58
N CYS A 923 33.91 -35.78 57.12
CA CYS A 923 34.18 -36.48 55.88
C CYS A 923 33.69 -35.67 54.67
N PRO A 924 34.29 -35.85 53.48
CA PRO A 924 33.78 -35.25 52.24
C PRO A 924 32.33 -35.66 52.07
N LYS A 925 31.41 -34.70 51.92
CA LYS A 925 29.97 -34.93 51.73
C LYS A 925 29.58 -34.76 50.26
N PRO A 926 28.52 -35.43 49.79
CA PRO A 926 28.04 -35.24 48.43
C PRO A 926 27.62 -33.78 48.24
N SER A 927 28.02 -33.20 47.11
CA SER A 927 27.60 -31.85 46.73
C SER A 927 26.98 -31.90 45.35
N PHE A 928 25.78 -31.34 45.22
CA PHE A 928 25.04 -31.27 43.97
C PHE A 928 24.64 -29.82 43.68
N THR A 929 24.47 -29.51 42.40
CA THR A 929 24.01 -28.18 41.99
C THR A 929 22.54 -27.98 42.36
N ASN A 930 22.14 -26.72 42.60
CA ASN A 930 20.75 -26.38 42.89
C ASN A 930 19.81 -26.86 41.77
N GLY A 931 18.68 -27.45 42.18
CA GLY A 931 17.66 -28.07 41.35
C GLY A 931 18.00 -29.48 40.86
N THR A 932 19.07 -30.12 41.36
CA THR A 932 19.29 -31.57 41.13
C THR A 932 18.15 -32.36 41.77
N LEU A 933 17.58 -33.32 41.03
CA LEU A 933 16.45 -34.13 41.47
C LEU A 933 16.93 -35.54 41.79
N LEU A 934 16.66 -36.00 43.01
CA LEU A 934 17.15 -37.27 43.55
C LEU A 934 15.97 -38.15 43.94
N TRP A 935 16.02 -39.42 43.56
CA TRP A 935 14.98 -40.41 43.85
C TRP A 935 15.48 -41.47 44.85
N THR A 936 14.78 -41.59 45.97
CA THR A 936 15.02 -42.60 47.02
C THR A 936 14.23 -43.88 46.79
N SER A 937 14.69 -45.00 47.36
CA SER A 937 14.12 -46.33 47.15
C SER A 937 12.66 -46.48 47.60
N ASP A 938 12.23 -45.63 48.54
CA ASP A 938 10.87 -45.53 49.06
C ASP A 938 9.88 -44.79 48.13
N GLY A 939 10.34 -44.28 46.98
CA GLY A 939 9.50 -43.52 46.05
C GLY A 939 9.61 -42.00 46.18
N GLY A 940 10.35 -41.49 47.17
CA GLY A 940 10.47 -40.05 47.41
C GLY A 940 11.33 -39.32 46.37
N ILE A 941 10.86 -38.17 45.86
CA ILE A 941 11.64 -37.26 45.01
C ILE A 941 12.08 -36.05 45.83
N TRP A 942 13.37 -35.73 45.78
CA TRP A 942 14.01 -34.65 46.53
C TRP A 942 14.70 -33.68 45.57
N ALA A 943 14.50 -32.37 45.76
CA ALA A 943 15.24 -31.34 45.04
C ALA A 943 16.36 -30.77 45.92
N VAL A 944 17.53 -30.53 45.34
CA VAL A 944 18.66 -29.92 46.04
C VAL A 944 18.57 -28.40 45.97
N GLN A 945 18.66 -27.71 47.11
CA GLN A 945 18.75 -26.24 47.17
C GLN A 945 19.65 -25.81 48.30
N SER A 946 20.66 -24.99 47.98
CA SER A 946 21.63 -24.46 48.95
C SER A 946 22.32 -25.57 49.77
N GLY A 947 22.63 -26.69 49.11
CA GLY A 947 23.27 -27.86 49.74
C GLY A 947 22.34 -28.74 50.58
N GLN A 948 21.03 -28.45 50.64
CA GLN A 948 20.04 -29.23 51.36
C GLN A 948 19.15 -30.04 50.41
N ARG A 949 18.69 -31.22 50.85
CA ARG A 949 17.61 -31.95 50.18
C ARG A 949 16.25 -31.46 50.67
N ARG A 950 15.34 -31.15 49.76
CA ARG A 950 13.97 -30.69 50.05
C ARG A 950 12.97 -31.65 49.40
N TRP A 951 12.02 -32.18 50.16
CA TRP A 951 11.05 -33.14 49.64
C TRP A 951 10.07 -32.45 48.67
N VAL A 952 9.83 -33.06 47.50
CA VAL A 952 8.81 -32.58 46.56
C VAL A 952 7.46 -33.20 46.96
N ALA A 953 6.59 -32.40 47.57
CA ALA A 953 5.44 -32.89 48.32
C ALA A 953 4.36 -33.62 47.48
N SER A 954 4.32 -33.43 46.16
CA SER A 954 3.35 -34.11 45.28
C SER A 954 3.75 -34.08 43.79
N PRO A 955 3.14 -34.92 42.93
CA PRO A 955 3.28 -34.81 41.47
C PRO A 955 2.82 -33.46 40.92
N ALA A 956 1.80 -32.84 41.52
CA ALA A 956 1.36 -31.49 41.14
C ALA A 956 2.44 -30.45 41.42
N MET A 957 3.14 -30.56 42.56
CA MET A 957 4.27 -29.70 42.90
C MET A 957 5.46 -29.91 41.95
N PHE A 958 5.74 -31.16 41.58
CA PHE A 958 6.78 -31.49 40.61
C PHE A 958 6.54 -30.77 39.27
N GLY A 959 5.30 -30.81 38.76
CA GLY A 959 4.90 -30.07 37.56
C GLY A 959 4.92 -28.54 37.74
N ALA A 960 4.45 -28.03 38.89
CA ALA A 960 4.44 -26.59 39.19
C ALA A 960 5.84 -25.97 39.27
N CYS A 961 6.86 -26.75 39.67
CA CYS A 961 8.26 -26.35 39.63
C CYS A 961 8.87 -26.40 38.22
N GLY A 962 8.16 -26.91 37.22
CA GLY A 962 8.72 -27.15 35.87
C GLY A 962 9.76 -28.28 35.83
N TYR A 963 9.77 -29.17 36.82
CA TYR A 963 10.69 -30.31 36.84
C TYR A 963 10.30 -31.33 35.77
N LEU A 964 11.32 -31.93 35.16
CA LEU A 964 11.16 -32.93 34.11
C LEU A 964 11.50 -34.32 34.67
N PRO A 965 10.65 -35.35 34.46
CA PRO A 965 10.92 -36.71 34.95
C PRO A 965 12.28 -37.26 34.50
N GLY A 966 12.71 -36.92 33.27
CA GLY A 966 14.01 -37.35 32.73
C GLY A 966 15.23 -36.80 33.50
N ASN A 967 15.07 -35.73 34.27
CA ASN A 967 16.15 -35.12 35.07
C ASN A 967 16.29 -35.73 36.48
N VAL A 968 15.51 -36.75 36.81
CA VAL A 968 15.57 -37.41 38.12
C VAL A 968 16.68 -38.47 38.12
N ASP A 969 17.61 -38.35 39.06
CA ASP A 969 18.71 -39.28 39.28
C ASP A 969 18.40 -40.24 40.42
N ARG A 970 18.74 -41.52 40.23
CA ARG A 970 18.65 -42.54 41.27
C ARG A 970 20.03 -42.74 41.89
N LEU A 971 20.14 -42.46 43.18
CA LEU A 971 21.34 -42.72 43.99
C LEU A 971 20.97 -43.62 45.16
N ALA A 972 21.99 -44.14 45.85
CA ALA A 972 21.81 -44.84 47.11
C ALA A 972 21.18 -43.93 48.16
N ASP A 973 20.24 -44.46 48.95
CA ASP A 973 19.49 -43.68 49.93
C ASP A 973 20.43 -43.04 50.95
N SER A 974 21.48 -43.75 51.39
CA SER A 974 22.47 -43.19 52.31
C SER A 974 23.27 -42.04 51.71
N THR A 975 23.49 -42.01 50.39
CA THR A 975 24.14 -40.88 49.70
C THR A 975 23.24 -39.65 49.68
N ILE A 976 21.94 -39.83 49.41
CA ILE A 976 20.96 -38.74 49.42
C ILE A 976 20.80 -38.23 50.85
N PHE A 977 20.70 -39.11 51.84
CA PHE A 977 20.47 -38.78 53.24
C PHE A 977 21.68 -38.17 53.94
N ALA A 978 22.87 -38.28 53.36
CA ALA A 978 24.05 -37.53 53.79
C ALA A 978 23.91 -36.01 53.59
N LEU A 979 22.98 -35.54 52.75
CA LEU A 979 22.62 -34.13 52.63
C LEU A 979 21.70 -33.70 53.79
N PRO A 980 21.92 -32.51 54.38
CA PRO A 980 20.99 -31.95 55.37
C PRO A 980 19.57 -31.82 54.79
N ARG A 981 18.55 -32.16 55.58
CA ARG A 981 17.14 -31.99 55.18
C ARG A 981 16.72 -30.53 55.38
N GLY A 982 16.28 -29.89 54.31
CA GLY A 982 15.63 -28.58 54.34
C GLY A 982 14.09 -28.67 54.43
N PRO A 983 13.38 -27.54 54.50
CA PRO A 983 11.91 -27.52 54.46
C PRO A 983 11.36 -28.16 53.19
N ASP A 984 10.21 -28.79 53.25
CA ASP A 984 9.59 -29.40 52.06
C ASP A 984 9.21 -28.33 51.01
N LEU A 985 9.14 -28.72 49.74
CA LEU A 985 8.65 -27.89 48.65
C LEU A 985 7.14 -28.14 48.51
N SER A 986 6.34 -27.18 48.97
CA SER A 986 4.87 -27.21 48.91
C SER A 986 4.25 -26.09 48.08
N SER A 987 5.04 -25.09 47.67
CA SER A 987 4.65 -24.03 46.72
C SER A 987 5.90 -23.40 46.05
N PRO A 988 5.76 -22.75 44.87
CA PRO A 988 6.86 -22.01 44.23
C PRO A 988 7.31 -20.78 45.06
N PRO A 989 8.54 -20.24 44.85
CA PRO A 989 9.50 -20.62 43.81
C PRO A 989 10.33 -21.87 44.16
N CYS A 990 10.63 -22.66 43.13
CA CYS A 990 11.48 -23.84 43.23
C CYS A 990 12.91 -23.53 42.76
N PRO A 991 13.92 -24.28 43.22
CA PRO A 991 15.32 -24.15 42.77
C PRO A 991 15.58 -24.52 41.31
#